data_AF-Q9QXK3-F1
#
_entry.id   AF-Q9QXK3-F1
#
_cell.length_a   1.000
_cell.length_b   1.000
_cell.length_c   1.000
_cell.angle_alpha   90.00
_cell.angle_beta   90.00
_cell.angle_gamma   90.00
#
_symmetry.space_group_name_H-M   'P 1'
#
loop_
_entity.id
_entity.type
_entity.pdbx_description
1 polymer ?
#
loop_
_entity_poly.entity_id
_entity_poly.type
_entity_poly.pdbx_seq_one_letter_code
_entity_poly.pdbx_strand_id
1 'polypeptide(L)'
;MIKKFDKKDEESGSGSNPFQHLEKSAVLQEARIFNETPINPRRCLHILTKILYLLNQGEHFGTMEATEAFFAMTRLFQSNDQTLRRMCYLTIKEMATISEDVIIVTSSLTKDMTGKEDVYRGPAIRALCRITDGTMLQAVERYMKQAIVDKVSSVASSALVSSLHMMKISYDVVKRWINEAQEAASSDNIMVQYHALGVLYHLRKNDRLAVSKMLNKFTKSGLKSQFAYCMLIRIASRLLKESEDGHESPLFDFIESCLRNKHEMVIYEAASAIIHLPNCTARELAPAVSVLQLFCSSPKPALRYAAVRTLNKVAMKHPSAVTACNLDLENLITDSNRSIATLAITTLLKTGSESSVDRLMKQISSFVSEISDEFKVVVVQAISALCHKYPRKHSVMMTFLSNMLRDDGGFEYKKAIVDCIISIVEENPESKEAGLAHLCEFIEDCEHTVLATKILHLLGKEGPRTPVPSKYIRFIFNRVVLENEAVRAAAVSALAKFGAQNESLLPSILVLLQRCMMDTDDEVRDRATFYLNVLQQRQMALNATYIFNGLTVSIPGMEKALHQYTLEPSEKPFDMKSIPLAMAPVFEQKSEITLVTPKPEKLAPSRQDIFQEQLAAIPEFMNLGPLFKSSEPVQLTEAETEYFVRCVKHMFTDHIVFQFDCTNTLNDQLLEKVTVQMEPSDSYEVLCCIPAPSLPYNQPGICYTLVRLPDEDPTAVAGTFSCTMKFTVRDCDPNTGVPDEDGYDDEYVLEDLEVTVSDHIQKILKPNFAAAWEEVGDAFEKEETFALSSTKTLEEAVNNIITFLGMQPCERSDKVPENKNSHSLYLAGVYRGGYDLLVRSRLALADGVTMQVTVRSKERTPVDVILASVG
;
A
#
# COMPACT_ATOMS: atom_id res chain seq x y z
N MET A 1 -11.27 -50.90 21.34
CA MET A 1 -10.01 -51.39 20.75
C MET A 1 -10.07 -51.21 19.23
N ILE A 2 -9.42 -50.17 18.74
CA ILE A 2 -9.00 -50.04 17.33
C ILE A 2 -8.02 -51.21 17.10
N LYS A 3 -8.17 -51.98 16.02
CA LYS A 3 -7.16 -52.99 15.65
C LYS A 3 -5.81 -52.30 15.71
N LYS A 4 -4.91 -52.76 16.60
CA LYS A 4 -3.50 -52.35 16.56
C LYS A 4 -3.04 -52.71 15.15
N PHE A 5 -2.87 -51.70 14.30
CA PHE A 5 -2.10 -51.88 13.08
C PHE A 5 -0.72 -52.32 13.56
N ASP A 6 -0.31 -53.50 13.11
CA ASP A 6 0.95 -54.11 13.49
C ASP A 6 2.08 -53.09 13.27
N LYS A 7 2.90 -52.92 14.31
CA LYS A 7 4.08 -52.04 14.34
C LYS A 7 5.20 -52.57 13.42
N LYS A 8 4.90 -52.79 12.14
CA LYS A 8 5.91 -53.20 11.16
C LYS A 8 6.09 -52.26 9.98
N ASP A 9 5.37 -51.13 9.94
CA ASP A 9 5.52 -50.13 8.88
C ASP A 9 6.05 -48.77 9.42
N GLU A 10 7.09 -48.81 10.26
CA GLU A 10 7.83 -47.59 10.71
C GLU A 10 9.13 -47.33 9.92
N GLU A 11 9.44 -48.09 8.86
CA GLU A 11 10.68 -47.91 8.06
C GLU A 11 10.52 -47.23 6.69
N SER A 12 9.39 -46.57 6.41
CA SER A 12 9.33 -45.66 5.26
C SER A 12 8.62 -44.36 5.62
N GLY A 13 9.37 -43.25 5.51
CA GLY A 13 8.97 -41.87 5.79
C GLY A 13 7.91 -41.28 4.88
N SER A 14 6.92 -42.08 4.47
CA SER A 14 5.65 -41.58 3.96
C SER A 14 4.54 -42.20 4.80
N GLY A 15 4.13 -41.51 5.86
CA GLY A 15 2.80 -41.68 6.41
C GLY A 15 1.78 -41.22 5.37
N SER A 16 1.67 -41.97 4.28
CA SER A 16 0.67 -41.78 3.24
C SER A 16 -0.66 -41.71 3.95
N ASN A 17 -1.43 -40.66 3.68
CA ASN A 17 -2.74 -40.52 4.28
C ASN A 17 -3.52 -41.80 3.93
N PRO A 18 -4.12 -42.54 4.89
CA PRO A 18 -4.86 -43.77 4.57
C PRO A 18 -6.06 -43.55 3.62
N PHE A 19 -6.43 -42.29 3.38
CA PHE A 19 -7.43 -41.85 2.41
C PHE A 19 -6.83 -41.30 1.10
N GLN A 20 -5.52 -41.39 0.91
CA GLN A 20 -4.85 -41.02 -0.34
C GLN A 20 -5.22 -42.02 -1.45
N HIS A 21 -5.55 -41.52 -2.65
CA HIS A 21 -6.00 -42.31 -3.80
C HIS A 21 -7.37 -43.00 -3.67
N LEU A 22 -8.32 -42.41 -2.95
CA LEU A 22 -9.72 -42.87 -2.98
C LEU A 22 -10.37 -42.60 -4.33
N GLU A 23 -11.00 -43.62 -4.91
CA GLU A 23 -11.84 -43.47 -6.11
C GLU A 23 -13.29 -43.13 -5.72
N LYS A 24 -13.84 -42.03 -6.25
CA LYS A 24 -15.21 -41.57 -5.98
C LYS A 24 -16.25 -42.68 -6.20
N SER A 25 -16.18 -43.39 -7.31
CA SER A 25 -17.10 -44.47 -7.68
C SER A 25 -17.06 -45.63 -6.68
N ALA A 26 -15.87 -46.02 -6.21
CA ALA A 26 -15.70 -47.07 -5.21
C ALA A 26 -16.30 -46.67 -3.86
N VAL A 27 -16.07 -45.42 -3.42
CA VAL A 27 -16.63 -44.91 -2.16
C VAL A 27 -18.17 -44.83 -2.22
N LEU A 28 -18.74 -44.37 -3.33
CA LEU A 28 -20.19 -44.34 -3.54
C LEU A 28 -20.79 -45.76 -3.59
N GLN A 29 -20.08 -46.73 -4.16
CA GLN A 29 -20.51 -48.13 -4.13
C GLN A 29 -20.46 -48.71 -2.70
N GLU A 30 -19.42 -48.40 -1.92
CA GLU A 30 -19.34 -48.77 -0.51
C GLU A 30 -20.49 -48.16 0.32
N ALA A 31 -20.96 -46.95 -0.01
CA ALA A 31 -22.08 -46.28 0.68
C ALA A 31 -23.39 -47.08 0.64
N ARG A 32 -23.54 -48.06 -0.27
CA ARG A 32 -24.68 -49.00 -0.28
C ARG A 32 -24.79 -49.81 1.03
N ILE A 33 -23.68 -49.99 1.75
CA ILE A 33 -23.63 -50.66 3.06
C ILE A 33 -24.51 -49.94 4.10
N PHE A 34 -24.81 -48.65 3.92
CA PHE A 34 -25.73 -47.92 4.82
C PHE A 34 -27.14 -48.52 4.87
N ASN A 35 -27.51 -49.33 3.86
CA ASN A 35 -28.80 -50.01 3.79
C ASN A 35 -28.83 -51.38 4.50
N GLU A 36 -27.68 -51.90 4.98
CA GLU A 36 -27.61 -53.19 5.67
C GLU A 36 -28.33 -53.17 7.03
N THR A 37 -29.01 -54.28 7.36
CA THR A 37 -29.65 -54.49 8.67
C THR A 37 -29.06 -55.76 9.31
N PRO A 38 -28.45 -55.70 10.51
CA PRO A 38 -28.28 -54.53 11.36
C PRO A 38 -27.15 -53.59 10.88
N ILE A 39 -27.31 -52.28 11.13
CA ILE A 39 -26.30 -51.26 10.79
C ILE A 39 -24.99 -51.55 11.54
N ASN A 40 -23.87 -51.58 10.81
CA ASN A 40 -22.53 -51.70 11.40
C ASN A 40 -21.89 -50.31 11.58
N PRO A 41 -21.84 -49.74 12.81
CA PRO A 41 -21.44 -48.35 12.98
C PRO A 41 -19.98 -48.08 12.58
N ARG A 42 -19.07 -49.03 12.80
CA ARG A 42 -17.65 -48.87 12.47
C ARG A 42 -17.42 -48.78 10.96
N ARG A 43 -18.08 -49.64 10.19
CA ARG A 43 -17.99 -49.60 8.72
C ARG A 43 -18.61 -48.31 8.18
N CYS A 44 -19.79 -47.94 8.68
CA CYS A 44 -20.46 -46.73 8.25
C CYS A 44 -19.64 -45.47 8.54
N LEU A 45 -19.03 -45.38 9.73
CA LEU A 45 -18.11 -44.30 10.09
C LEU A 45 -16.94 -44.17 9.10
N HIS A 46 -16.32 -45.29 8.74
CA HIS A 46 -15.20 -45.28 7.81
C HIS A 46 -15.60 -44.76 6.42
N ILE A 47 -16.77 -45.17 5.92
CA ILE A 47 -17.29 -44.72 4.62
C ILE A 47 -17.64 -43.24 4.66
N LEU A 48 -18.31 -42.76 5.71
CA LEU A 48 -18.60 -41.33 5.86
C LEU A 48 -17.30 -40.49 5.92
N THR A 49 -16.24 -40.98 6.57
CA THR A 49 -14.94 -40.30 6.56
C THR A 49 -14.37 -40.20 5.15
N LYS A 50 -14.47 -41.27 4.34
CA LYS A 50 -14.02 -41.25 2.93
C LYS A 50 -14.79 -40.21 2.11
N ILE A 51 -16.12 -40.13 2.27
CA ILE A 51 -16.96 -39.15 1.58
C ILE A 51 -16.54 -37.72 1.96
N LEU A 52 -16.42 -37.42 3.26
CA LEU A 52 -15.99 -36.10 3.74
C LEU A 52 -14.56 -35.74 3.29
N TYR A 53 -13.67 -36.71 3.23
CA TYR A 53 -12.33 -36.50 2.72
C TYR A 53 -12.34 -36.09 1.24
N LEU A 54 -13.07 -36.81 0.39
CA LEU A 54 -13.21 -36.49 -1.04
C LEU A 54 -13.78 -35.07 -1.24
N LEU A 55 -14.83 -34.70 -0.51
CA LEU A 55 -15.42 -33.36 -0.56
C LEU A 55 -14.41 -32.28 -0.15
N ASN A 56 -13.63 -32.49 0.91
CA ASN A 56 -12.61 -31.54 1.36
C ASN A 56 -11.39 -31.44 0.42
N GLN A 57 -11.12 -32.46 -0.41
CA GLN A 57 -10.10 -32.39 -1.45
C GLN A 57 -10.58 -31.68 -2.73
N GLY A 58 -11.86 -31.29 -2.80
CA GLY A 58 -12.45 -30.63 -3.97
C GLY A 58 -13.03 -31.57 -5.03
N GLU A 59 -13.21 -32.85 -4.72
CA GLU A 59 -13.82 -33.82 -5.64
C GLU A 59 -15.30 -33.47 -5.89
N HIS A 60 -15.71 -33.40 -7.17
CA HIS A 60 -17.08 -33.00 -7.53
C HIS A 60 -18.04 -34.19 -7.54
N PHE A 61 -19.01 -34.17 -6.63
CA PHE A 61 -20.15 -35.10 -6.61
C PHE A 61 -21.24 -34.54 -7.52
N GLY A 62 -21.73 -35.34 -8.47
CA GLY A 62 -22.92 -34.95 -9.24
C GLY A 62 -24.14 -34.87 -8.33
N THR A 63 -25.11 -34.00 -8.62
CA THR A 63 -26.32 -33.81 -7.82
C THR A 63 -27.06 -35.12 -7.53
N MET A 64 -27.21 -35.99 -8.54
CA MET A 64 -27.84 -37.31 -8.39
C MET A 64 -27.02 -38.23 -7.47
N GLU A 65 -25.70 -38.29 -7.64
CA GLU A 65 -24.79 -39.09 -6.81
C GLU A 65 -24.83 -38.66 -5.34
N ALA A 66 -24.79 -37.33 -5.10
CA ALA A 66 -24.87 -36.74 -3.77
C ALA A 66 -26.22 -37.06 -3.12
N THR A 67 -27.32 -36.91 -3.87
CA THR A 67 -28.68 -37.17 -3.40
C THR A 67 -28.89 -38.64 -3.04
N GLU A 68 -28.43 -39.59 -3.86
CA GLU A 68 -28.49 -41.02 -3.56
C GLU A 68 -27.70 -41.39 -2.30
N ALA A 69 -26.46 -40.90 -2.19
CA ALA A 69 -25.62 -41.12 -1.02
C ALA A 69 -26.22 -40.48 0.24
N PHE A 70 -26.81 -39.29 0.11
CA PHE A 70 -27.52 -38.60 1.18
C PHE A 70 -28.73 -39.40 1.66
N PHE A 71 -29.57 -39.91 0.74
CA PHE A 71 -30.72 -40.76 1.09
C PHE A 71 -30.29 -42.05 1.77
N ALA A 72 -29.24 -42.73 1.29
CA ALA A 72 -28.71 -43.93 1.94
C ALA A 72 -28.23 -43.63 3.37
N MET A 73 -27.55 -42.51 3.57
CA MET A 73 -27.08 -42.06 4.89
C MET A 73 -28.24 -41.81 5.87
N THR A 74 -29.43 -41.40 5.42
CA THR A 74 -30.57 -41.16 6.33
C THR A 74 -30.95 -42.38 7.17
N ARG A 75 -30.71 -43.60 6.68
CA ARG A 75 -30.97 -44.84 7.44
C ARG A 75 -30.07 -44.97 8.67
N LEU A 76 -28.90 -44.34 8.67
CA LEU A 76 -27.96 -44.38 9.78
C LEU A 76 -28.50 -43.73 11.06
N PHE A 77 -29.55 -42.89 10.96
CA PHE A 77 -30.27 -42.35 12.12
C PHE A 77 -30.99 -43.43 12.96
N GLN A 78 -31.18 -44.64 12.43
CA GLN A 78 -31.72 -45.77 13.20
C GLN A 78 -30.70 -46.38 14.18
N SER A 79 -29.40 -46.07 14.01
CA SER A 79 -28.36 -46.51 14.93
C SER A 79 -28.32 -45.64 16.18
N ASN A 80 -28.11 -46.28 17.34
CA ASN A 80 -27.90 -45.61 18.63
C ASN A 80 -26.42 -45.24 18.88
N ASP A 81 -25.52 -45.44 17.91
CA ASP A 81 -24.12 -45.07 18.06
C ASP A 81 -23.91 -43.55 17.99
N GLN A 82 -23.41 -42.97 19.08
CA GLN A 82 -23.25 -41.51 19.20
C GLN A 82 -22.23 -40.93 18.21
N THR A 83 -21.17 -41.68 17.90
CA THR A 83 -20.09 -41.21 17.03
C THR A 83 -20.58 -41.18 15.59
N LEU A 84 -21.27 -42.25 15.17
CA LEU A 84 -21.92 -42.34 13.87
C LEU A 84 -22.93 -41.21 13.70
N ARG A 85 -23.75 -40.94 14.74
CA ARG A 85 -24.72 -39.85 14.69
C ARG A 85 -24.04 -38.48 14.49
N ARG A 86 -22.96 -38.20 15.21
CA ARG A 86 -22.17 -36.96 15.01
C ARG A 86 -21.59 -36.86 13.61
N MET A 87 -21.13 -37.98 13.06
CA MET A 87 -20.60 -38.03 11.70
C MET A 87 -21.69 -37.78 10.64
N CYS A 88 -22.90 -38.26 10.87
CA CYS A 88 -24.06 -37.94 10.04
C CYS A 88 -24.31 -36.42 10.01
N TYR A 89 -24.25 -35.73 11.16
CA TYR A 89 -24.42 -34.26 11.18
C TYR A 89 -23.34 -33.51 10.39
N LEU A 90 -22.08 -33.96 10.45
CA LEU A 90 -21.01 -33.36 9.65
C LEU A 90 -21.26 -33.57 8.16
N THR A 91 -21.59 -34.79 7.78
CA THR A 91 -21.87 -35.18 6.38
C THR A 91 -23.07 -34.42 5.82
N ILE A 92 -24.15 -34.26 6.60
CA ILE A 92 -25.32 -33.44 6.21
C ILE A 92 -24.89 -32.01 5.88
N LYS A 93 -24.07 -31.37 6.72
CA LYS A 93 -23.68 -29.97 6.51
C LYS A 93 -22.88 -29.74 5.24
N GLU A 94 -22.05 -30.71 4.84
CA GLU A 94 -21.24 -30.64 3.62
C GLU A 94 -22.04 -31.03 2.37
N MET A 95 -22.89 -32.06 2.46
CA MET A 95 -23.67 -32.56 1.31
C MET A 95 -24.94 -31.74 1.03
N ALA A 96 -25.45 -30.99 2.01
CA ALA A 96 -26.68 -30.21 1.88
C ALA A 96 -26.67 -29.17 0.75
N THR A 97 -25.49 -28.70 0.35
CA THR A 97 -25.36 -27.72 -0.75
C THR A 97 -25.31 -28.36 -2.13
N ILE A 98 -25.19 -29.69 -2.22
CA ILE A 98 -25.01 -30.46 -3.48
C ILE A 98 -26.19 -31.39 -3.73
N SER A 99 -26.90 -31.82 -2.67
CA SER A 99 -27.98 -32.80 -2.75
C SER A 99 -29.35 -32.12 -2.88
N GLU A 100 -30.28 -32.76 -3.58
CA GLU A 100 -31.70 -32.39 -3.64
C GLU A 100 -32.49 -33.05 -2.49
N ASP A 101 -33.71 -32.55 -2.22
CA ASP A 101 -34.65 -33.12 -1.24
C ASP A 101 -34.10 -33.35 0.18
N VAL A 102 -33.10 -32.55 0.57
CA VAL A 102 -32.42 -32.60 1.88
C VAL A 102 -33.40 -32.47 3.06
N ILE A 103 -34.59 -31.90 2.81
CA ILE A 103 -35.68 -31.72 3.76
C ILE A 103 -36.09 -33.03 4.45
N ILE A 104 -35.85 -34.21 3.84
CA ILE A 104 -36.23 -35.51 4.41
C ILE A 104 -35.66 -35.77 5.82
N VAL A 105 -34.48 -35.22 6.15
CA VAL A 105 -33.88 -35.40 7.49
C VAL A 105 -34.44 -34.45 8.54
N THR A 106 -35.29 -33.49 8.18
CA THR A 106 -35.84 -32.47 9.09
C THR A 106 -36.52 -33.08 10.30
N SER A 107 -37.31 -34.14 10.11
CA SER A 107 -38.02 -34.83 11.20
C SER A 107 -37.03 -35.52 12.17
N SER A 108 -36.00 -36.18 11.64
CA SER A 108 -34.93 -36.81 12.42
C SER A 108 -34.11 -35.78 13.20
N LEU A 109 -33.73 -34.68 12.57
CA LEU A 109 -33.00 -33.59 13.22
C LEU A 109 -33.85 -32.88 14.27
N THR A 110 -35.14 -32.68 14.02
CA THR A 110 -36.06 -32.08 14.98
C THR A 110 -36.25 -32.97 16.20
N LYS A 111 -36.38 -34.29 15.98
CA LYS A 111 -36.42 -35.28 17.06
C LYS A 111 -35.15 -35.23 17.92
N ASP A 112 -33.98 -35.16 17.30
CA ASP A 112 -32.70 -35.09 18.01
C ASP A 112 -32.50 -33.73 18.72
N MET A 113 -33.00 -32.63 18.16
CA MET A 113 -33.00 -31.30 18.77
C MET A 113 -33.83 -31.24 20.06
N THR A 114 -35.00 -31.89 20.07
CA THR A 114 -35.91 -31.94 21.23
C THR A 114 -35.72 -33.19 22.11
N GLY A 115 -34.76 -34.04 21.76
CA GLY A 115 -34.51 -35.30 22.45
C GLY A 115 -33.93 -35.13 23.85
N LYS A 116 -33.84 -36.23 24.60
CA LYS A 116 -33.25 -36.26 25.96
C LYS A 116 -31.72 -36.25 25.95
N GLU A 117 -31.08 -36.55 24.83
CA GLU A 117 -29.63 -36.68 24.72
C GLU A 117 -28.98 -35.36 24.33
N ASP A 118 -28.48 -34.62 25.33
CA ASP A 118 -27.88 -33.28 25.14
C ASP A 118 -26.70 -33.26 24.15
N VAL A 119 -26.02 -34.40 23.98
CA VAL A 119 -24.94 -34.59 23.03
C VAL A 119 -25.40 -34.38 21.57
N TYR A 120 -26.66 -34.68 21.26
CA TYR A 120 -27.20 -34.56 19.91
C TYR A 120 -27.82 -33.22 19.63
N ARG A 121 -28.45 -32.61 20.63
CA ARG A 121 -29.30 -31.42 20.46
C ARG A 121 -28.57 -30.26 19.77
N GLY A 122 -27.42 -29.86 20.30
CA GLY A 122 -26.61 -28.77 19.74
C GLY A 122 -26.14 -29.02 18.30
N PRO A 123 -25.48 -30.17 18.02
CA PRO A 123 -25.12 -30.55 16.65
C PRO A 123 -26.32 -30.67 15.69
N ALA A 124 -27.46 -31.20 16.14
CA ALA A 124 -28.68 -31.33 15.35
C ALA A 124 -29.25 -29.97 14.97
N ILE A 125 -29.24 -28.99 15.89
CA ILE A 125 -29.62 -27.59 15.58
C ILE A 125 -28.76 -27.03 14.45
N ARG A 126 -27.42 -27.16 14.54
CA ARG A 126 -26.51 -26.65 13.48
C ARG A 126 -26.75 -27.34 12.14
N ALA A 127 -27.01 -28.63 12.13
CA ALA A 127 -27.31 -29.37 10.91
C ALA A 127 -28.67 -28.94 10.32
N LEU A 128 -29.70 -28.79 11.17
CA LEU A 128 -31.04 -28.36 10.76
C LEU A 128 -31.01 -26.95 10.16
N CYS A 129 -30.37 -25.99 10.82
CA CYS A 129 -30.26 -24.62 10.33
C CYS A 129 -29.41 -24.50 9.06
N ARG A 130 -28.59 -25.50 8.73
CA ARG A 130 -27.83 -25.54 7.46
C ARG A 130 -28.69 -25.97 6.28
N ILE A 131 -29.72 -26.79 6.50
CA ILE A 131 -30.63 -27.30 5.46
C ILE A 131 -31.95 -26.51 5.37
N THR A 132 -32.22 -25.66 6.36
CA THR A 132 -33.44 -24.85 6.42
C THR A 132 -33.32 -23.69 5.42
N ASP A 133 -34.29 -23.57 4.53
CA ASP A 133 -34.45 -22.45 3.60
C ASP A 133 -35.37 -21.36 4.18
N GLY A 134 -35.60 -20.28 3.41
CA GLY A 134 -36.47 -19.19 3.85
C GLY A 134 -37.92 -19.62 4.10
N THR A 135 -38.42 -20.62 3.37
CA THR A 135 -39.83 -21.07 3.45
C THR A 135 -40.09 -21.92 4.71
N MET A 136 -39.14 -22.76 5.12
CA MET A 136 -39.26 -23.62 6.30
C MET A 136 -38.90 -22.91 7.62
N LEU A 137 -38.35 -21.70 7.56
CA LEU A 137 -37.84 -20.99 8.74
C LEU A 137 -38.89 -20.80 9.84
N GLN A 138 -40.14 -20.55 9.45
CA GLN A 138 -41.25 -20.39 10.40
C GLN A 138 -41.59 -21.69 11.14
N ALA A 139 -41.41 -22.85 10.50
CA ALA A 139 -41.69 -24.15 11.12
C ALA A 139 -40.68 -24.49 12.23
N VAL A 140 -39.44 -24.00 12.12
CA VAL A 140 -38.39 -24.22 13.14
C VAL A 140 -38.33 -23.12 14.20
N GLU A 141 -38.99 -21.98 14.00
CA GLU A 141 -38.94 -20.80 14.90
C GLU A 141 -39.22 -21.16 16.37
N ARG A 142 -40.28 -21.94 16.63
CA ARG A 142 -40.66 -22.32 18.00
C ARG A 142 -39.54 -23.11 18.69
N TYR A 143 -38.91 -24.04 17.99
CA TYR A 143 -37.84 -24.85 18.53
C TYR A 143 -36.57 -24.02 18.74
N MET A 144 -36.26 -23.10 17.82
CA MET A 144 -35.13 -22.18 17.95
C MET A 144 -35.27 -21.29 19.18
N LYS A 145 -36.44 -20.69 19.42
CA LYS A 145 -36.71 -19.88 20.62
C LYS A 145 -36.47 -20.67 21.90
N GLN A 146 -36.99 -21.89 21.99
CA GLN A 146 -36.77 -22.77 23.14
C GLN A 146 -35.30 -23.16 23.31
N ALA A 147 -34.59 -23.40 22.21
CA ALA A 147 -33.19 -23.78 22.23
C ALA A 147 -32.28 -22.62 22.68
N ILE A 148 -32.59 -21.37 22.32
CA ILE A 148 -31.82 -20.17 22.71
C ILE A 148 -31.80 -19.99 24.24
N VAL A 149 -32.92 -20.22 24.91
CA VAL A 149 -33.06 -20.09 26.39
C VAL A 149 -32.90 -21.44 27.10
N ASP A 150 -32.30 -22.43 26.44
CA ASP A 150 -32.13 -23.75 27.02
C ASP A 150 -31.15 -23.73 28.21
N LYS A 151 -31.43 -24.57 29.23
CA LYS A 151 -30.57 -24.72 30.41
C LYS A 151 -29.18 -25.25 30.05
N VAL A 152 -29.08 -26.05 28.98
CA VAL A 152 -27.82 -26.64 28.53
C VAL A 152 -27.08 -25.63 27.66
N SER A 153 -25.95 -25.13 28.15
CA SER A 153 -25.21 -24.06 27.49
C SER A 153 -24.74 -24.40 26.08
N SER A 154 -24.43 -25.67 25.79
CA SER A 154 -24.04 -26.10 24.44
C SER A 154 -25.20 -25.97 23.45
N VAL A 155 -26.44 -26.20 23.88
CA VAL A 155 -27.65 -26.08 23.06
C VAL A 155 -27.95 -24.61 22.79
N ALA A 156 -28.01 -23.78 23.84
CA ALA A 156 -28.19 -22.34 23.72
C ALA A 156 -27.14 -21.68 22.83
N SER A 157 -25.86 -22.00 23.04
CA SER A 157 -24.76 -21.52 22.21
C SER A 157 -24.89 -21.95 20.74
N SER A 158 -25.27 -23.21 20.49
CA SER A 158 -25.51 -23.71 19.14
C SER A 158 -26.67 -23.00 18.44
N ALA A 159 -27.75 -22.74 19.18
CA ALA A 159 -28.92 -22.03 18.67
C ALA A 159 -28.60 -20.58 18.33
N LEU A 160 -27.82 -19.88 19.18
CA LEU A 160 -27.40 -18.50 18.94
C LEU A 160 -26.49 -18.36 17.71
N VAL A 161 -25.48 -19.23 17.57
CA VAL A 161 -24.62 -19.24 16.37
C VAL A 161 -25.43 -19.57 15.12
N SER A 162 -26.36 -20.52 15.21
CA SER A 162 -27.24 -20.86 14.08
C SER A 162 -28.18 -19.72 13.73
N SER A 163 -28.69 -18.99 14.73
CA SER A 163 -29.52 -17.79 14.52
C SER A 163 -28.75 -16.73 13.73
N LEU A 164 -27.46 -16.53 14.03
CA LEU A 164 -26.60 -15.61 13.27
C LEU A 164 -26.44 -16.02 11.81
N HIS A 165 -26.28 -17.31 11.51
CA HIS A 165 -26.24 -17.80 10.13
C HIS A 165 -27.60 -17.61 9.42
N MET A 166 -28.71 -17.86 10.11
CA MET A 166 -30.06 -17.71 9.58
C MET A 166 -30.45 -16.26 9.29
N MET A 167 -29.81 -15.27 9.95
CA MET A 167 -30.03 -13.85 9.61
C MET A 167 -29.70 -13.53 8.15
N LYS A 168 -28.78 -14.29 7.52
CA LYS A 168 -28.47 -14.13 6.10
C LYS A 168 -29.58 -14.61 5.18
N ILE A 169 -30.42 -15.53 5.66
CA ILE A 169 -31.53 -16.14 4.90
C ILE A 169 -32.80 -15.31 5.09
N SER A 170 -33.13 -14.96 6.33
CA SER A 170 -34.26 -14.09 6.63
C SER A 170 -34.05 -13.35 7.96
N TYR A 171 -33.67 -12.08 7.85
CA TYR A 171 -33.46 -11.19 8.99
C TYR A 171 -34.73 -10.97 9.82
N ASP A 172 -35.89 -10.79 9.18
CA ASP A 172 -37.15 -10.45 9.86
C ASP A 172 -37.65 -11.53 10.82
N VAL A 173 -37.49 -12.80 10.45
CA VAL A 173 -37.85 -13.92 11.33
C VAL A 173 -36.94 -13.96 12.55
N VAL A 174 -35.62 -13.84 12.36
CA VAL A 174 -34.65 -13.87 13.48
C VAL A 174 -34.80 -12.64 14.38
N LYS A 175 -35.21 -11.48 13.84
CA LYS A 175 -35.50 -10.27 14.62
C LYS A 175 -36.58 -10.49 15.68
N ARG A 176 -37.52 -11.41 15.46
CA ARG A 176 -38.56 -11.79 16.44
C ARG A 176 -38.01 -12.56 17.64
N TRP A 177 -36.75 -13.01 17.59
CA TRP A 177 -36.09 -13.79 18.63
C TRP A 177 -35.25 -12.92 19.57
N ILE A 178 -35.40 -11.59 19.46
CA ILE A 178 -34.63 -10.61 20.22
C ILE A 178 -34.82 -10.75 21.73
N ASN A 179 -36.00 -11.17 22.19
CA ASN A 179 -36.30 -11.33 23.61
C ASN A 179 -35.56 -12.53 24.21
N GLU A 180 -35.57 -13.65 23.50
CA GLU A 180 -34.85 -14.88 23.86
C GLU A 180 -33.33 -14.63 23.82
N ALA A 181 -32.82 -13.93 22.80
CA ALA A 181 -31.43 -13.51 22.76
C ALA A 181 -31.07 -12.56 23.92
N GLN A 182 -32.00 -11.69 24.32
CA GLN A 182 -31.81 -10.76 25.44
C GLN A 182 -31.77 -11.46 26.79
N GLU A 183 -32.55 -12.53 26.97
CA GLU A 183 -32.49 -13.43 28.13
C GLU A 183 -31.16 -14.19 28.15
N ALA A 184 -30.78 -14.81 27.02
CA ALA A 184 -29.53 -15.56 26.90
C ALA A 184 -28.27 -14.70 27.13
N ALA A 185 -28.32 -13.39 26.84
CA ALA A 185 -27.23 -12.47 27.12
C ALA A 185 -26.98 -12.26 28.63
N SER A 186 -27.96 -12.58 29.48
CA SER A 186 -27.82 -12.58 30.94
C SER A 186 -27.31 -13.92 31.50
N SER A 187 -26.98 -14.88 30.63
CA SER A 187 -26.50 -16.20 31.04
C SER A 187 -25.16 -16.13 31.77
N ASP A 188 -24.98 -17.05 32.72
CA ASP A 188 -23.73 -17.25 33.45
C ASP A 188 -22.64 -17.91 32.60
N ASN A 189 -23.01 -18.53 31.48
CA ASN A 189 -22.05 -19.18 30.61
C ASN A 189 -21.34 -18.18 29.69
N ILE A 190 -20.01 -18.23 29.70
CA ILE A 190 -19.12 -17.35 28.94
C ILE A 190 -19.47 -17.29 27.45
N MET A 191 -19.73 -18.44 26.82
CA MET A 191 -19.98 -18.54 25.38
C MET A 191 -21.42 -18.19 25.02
N VAL A 192 -22.40 -18.57 25.86
CA VAL A 192 -23.80 -18.20 25.63
C VAL A 192 -23.96 -16.69 25.68
N GLN A 193 -23.39 -16.03 26.71
CA GLN A 193 -23.42 -14.57 26.82
C GLN A 193 -22.74 -13.89 25.62
N TYR A 194 -21.59 -14.41 25.16
CA TYR A 194 -20.89 -13.87 24.00
C TYR A 194 -21.70 -14.00 22.70
N HIS A 195 -22.20 -15.20 22.38
CA HIS A 195 -22.99 -15.41 21.17
C HIS A 195 -24.32 -14.65 21.21
N ALA A 196 -24.95 -14.54 22.38
CA ALA A 196 -26.18 -13.76 22.55
C ALA A 196 -25.95 -12.28 22.29
N LEU A 197 -24.86 -11.71 22.84
CA LEU A 197 -24.46 -10.33 22.54
C LEU A 197 -24.17 -10.16 21.04
N GLY A 198 -23.54 -11.15 20.40
CA GLY A 198 -23.30 -11.16 18.96
C GLY A 198 -24.58 -11.07 18.14
N VAL A 199 -25.55 -11.93 18.44
CA VAL A 199 -26.87 -11.90 17.81
C VAL A 199 -27.57 -10.55 18.04
N LEU A 200 -27.57 -10.04 19.28
CA LEU A 200 -28.20 -8.76 19.60
C LEU A 200 -27.56 -7.59 18.84
N TYR A 201 -26.23 -7.56 18.73
CA TYR A 201 -25.54 -6.53 17.94
C TYR A 201 -25.92 -6.61 16.46
N HIS A 202 -25.88 -7.79 15.85
CA HIS A 202 -26.24 -7.94 14.43
C HIS A 202 -27.73 -7.66 14.14
N LEU A 203 -28.62 -7.86 15.12
CA LEU A 203 -30.01 -7.43 15.03
C LEU A 203 -30.17 -5.90 15.15
N ARG A 204 -29.27 -5.20 15.83
CA ARG A 204 -29.37 -3.76 16.13
C ARG A 204 -28.42 -2.88 15.33
N LYS A 205 -27.46 -3.44 14.58
CA LYS A 205 -26.36 -2.70 13.93
C LYS A 205 -26.83 -1.56 12.99
N ASN A 206 -28.04 -1.64 12.44
CA ASN A 206 -28.61 -0.62 11.56
C ASN A 206 -29.31 0.52 12.34
N ASP A 207 -29.50 0.38 13.65
CA ASP A 207 -30.13 1.38 14.53
C ASP A 207 -29.14 1.82 15.62
N ARG A 208 -28.51 2.98 15.40
CA ARG A 208 -27.50 3.56 16.31
C ARG A 208 -28.03 3.74 17.74
N LEU A 209 -29.28 4.16 17.88
CA LEU A 209 -29.90 4.37 19.19
C LEU A 209 -30.08 3.03 19.93
N ALA A 210 -30.48 1.97 19.22
CA ALA A 210 -30.61 0.64 19.78
C ALA A 210 -29.26 0.02 20.20
N VAL A 211 -28.18 0.26 19.44
CA VAL A 211 -26.82 -0.17 19.82
C VAL A 211 -26.35 0.62 21.05
N SER A 212 -26.55 1.94 21.09
CA SER A 212 -26.17 2.76 22.26
C SER A 212 -26.91 2.34 23.52
N LYS A 213 -28.23 2.09 23.45
CA LYS A 213 -29.03 1.55 24.57
C LYS A 213 -28.53 0.18 25.02
N MET A 214 -28.15 -0.69 24.09
CA MET A 214 -27.58 -2.00 24.39
C MET A 214 -26.27 -1.88 25.17
N LEU A 215 -25.36 -1.03 24.67
CA LEU A 215 -24.05 -0.79 25.27
C LEU A 215 -24.22 -0.25 26.70
N ASN A 216 -25.03 0.79 26.87
CA ASN A 216 -25.35 1.36 28.19
C ASN A 216 -25.91 0.34 29.19
N LYS A 217 -26.73 -0.61 28.73
CA LYS A 217 -27.27 -1.68 29.58
C LYS A 217 -26.15 -2.60 30.09
N PHE A 218 -25.33 -3.12 29.19
CA PHE A 218 -24.29 -4.10 29.56
C PHE A 218 -23.07 -3.48 30.24
N THR A 219 -22.77 -2.21 29.97
CA THR A 219 -21.79 -1.44 30.72
C THR A 219 -22.19 -1.30 32.19
N LYS A 220 -23.48 -1.06 32.49
CA LYS A 220 -23.98 -0.91 33.86
C LYS A 220 -24.16 -2.25 34.60
N SER A 221 -24.65 -3.29 33.92
CA SER A 221 -24.89 -4.59 34.57
C SER A 221 -23.59 -5.38 34.81
N GLY A 222 -22.53 -5.05 34.09
CA GLY A 222 -21.33 -5.87 33.99
C GLY A 222 -21.57 -7.16 33.19
N LEU A 223 -20.48 -7.73 32.68
CA LEU A 223 -20.46 -9.01 31.98
C LEU A 223 -19.60 -10.03 32.74
N LYS A 224 -19.87 -11.33 32.51
CA LYS A 224 -19.06 -12.44 33.02
C LYS A 224 -18.06 -12.95 31.97
N SER A 225 -18.41 -12.85 30.69
CA SER A 225 -17.62 -13.32 29.56
C SER A 225 -16.55 -12.31 29.13
N GLN A 226 -15.29 -12.75 29.12
CA GLN A 226 -14.18 -11.96 28.57
C GLN A 226 -14.35 -11.67 27.07
N PHE A 227 -14.92 -12.60 26.30
CA PHE A 227 -15.18 -12.42 24.87
C PHE A 227 -16.29 -11.39 24.63
N ALA A 228 -17.33 -11.39 25.48
CA ALA A 228 -18.38 -10.39 25.42
C ALA A 228 -17.86 -8.99 25.77
N TYR A 229 -16.95 -8.86 26.76
CA TYR A 229 -16.27 -7.59 27.02
C TYR A 229 -15.47 -7.11 25.80
N CYS A 230 -14.67 -7.98 25.18
CA CYS A 230 -13.91 -7.61 23.98
C CYS A 230 -14.83 -7.16 22.85
N MET A 231 -15.97 -7.84 22.66
CA MET A 231 -16.97 -7.43 21.68
C MET A 231 -17.59 -6.07 22.00
N LEU A 232 -17.94 -5.81 23.26
CA LEU A 232 -18.45 -4.49 23.67
C LEU A 232 -17.42 -3.38 23.45
N ILE A 233 -16.14 -3.63 23.76
CA ILE A 233 -15.06 -2.64 23.54
C ILE A 233 -14.96 -2.30 22.05
N ARG A 234 -15.04 -3.30 21.16
CA ARG A 234 -15.02 -3.07 19.70
C ARG A 234 -16.23 -2.27 19.22
N ILE A 235 -17.42 -2.57 19.75
CA ILE A 235 -18.65 -1.82 19.43
C ILE A 235 -18.55 -0.39 19.95
N ALA A 236 -18.08 -0.20 21.19
CA ALA A 236 -17.87 1.11 21.79
C ALA A 236 -16.87 1.95 21.00
N SER A 237 -15.72 1.36 20.64
CA SER A 237 -14.69 2.02 19.84
C SER A 237 -15.21 2.42 18.46
N ARG A 238 -16.04 1.58 17.82
CA ARG A 238 -16.68 1.94 16.55
C ARG A 238 -17.62 3.14 16.70
N LEU A 239 -18.51 3.12 17.69
CA LEU A 239 -19.44 4.22 17.93
C LEU A 239 -18.72 5.52 18.31
N LEU A 240 -17.59 5.42 19.01
CA LEU A 240 -16.77 6.58 19.42
C LEU A 240 -16.11 7.27 18.23
N LYS A 241 -15.69 6.50 17.22
CA LYS A 241 -15.13 7.03 15.97
C LYS A 241 -16.17 7.79 15.13
N GLU A 242 -17.44 7.44 15.29
CA GLU A 242 -18.58 8.04 14.59
C GLU A 242 -19.26 9.16 15.41
N SER A 243 -18.78 9.49 16.61
CA SER A 243 -19.38 10.50 17.49
C SER A 243 -18.59 11.82 17.49
N GLU A 244 -19.31 12.94 17.39
CA GLU A 244 -18.74 14.30 17.53
C GLU A 244 -18.12 14.52 18.92
N ASP A 245 -18.77 14.00 19.98
CA ASP A 245 -18.35 14.15 21.38
C ASP A 245 -17.00 13.48 21.71
N GLY A 246 -16.48 12.64 20.79
CA GLY A 246 -15.18 11.97 20.91
C GLY A 246 -14.89 11.45 22.31
N HIS A 247 -14.08 12.19 23.07
CA HIS A 247 -13.55 11.79 24.37
C HIS A 247 -14.42 12.16 25.58
N GLU A 248 -15.39 13.06 25.44
CA GLU A 248 -16.35 13.39 26.53
C GLU A 248 -17.48 12.35 26.64
N SER A 249 -17.46 11.35 25.76
CA SER A 249 -18.45 10.30 25.72
C SER A 249 -18.31 9.33 26.90
N PRO A 250 -19.42 8.91 27.55
CA PRO A 250 -19.40 7.84 28.58
C PRO A 250 -18.90 6.49 28.05
N LEU A 251 -18.78 6.35 26.72
CA LEU A 251 -18.18 5.19 26.09
C LEU A 251 -16.66 5.14 26.27
N PHE A 252 -15.99 6.30 26.28
CA PHE A 252 -14.56 6.37 26.54
C PHE A 252 -14.27 5.95 27.99
N ASP A 253 -15.02 6.49 28.97
CA ASP A 253 -14.94 6.10 30.39
C ASP A 253 -15.10 4.59 30.58
N PHE A 254 -16.01 3.96 29.83
CA PHE A 254 -16.18 2.51 29.85
C PHE A 254 -14.93 1.77 29.37
N ILE A 255 -14.37 2.17 28.22
CA ILE A 255 -13.15 1.55 27.69
C ILE A 255 -11.98 1.76 28.66
N GLU A 256 -11.82 2.96 29.22
CA GLU A 256 -10.79 3.24 30.22
C GLU A 256 -10.96 2.38 31.48
N SER A 257 -12.20 2.21 31.97
CA SER A 257 -12.48 1.34 33.11
C SER A 257 -12.09 -0.13 32.85
N CYS A 258 -12.16 -0.58 31.59
CA CYS A 258 -11.78 -1.94 31.19
C CYS A 258 -10.27 -2.21 31.28
N LEU A 259 -9.42 -1.18 31.37
CA LEU A 259 -7.98 -1.33 31.63
C LEU A 259 -7.68 -1.97 33.01
N ARG A 260 -8.63 -1.89 33.95
CA ARG A 260 -8.52 -2.49 35.30
C ARG A 260 -9.26 -3.83 35.42
N ASN A 261 -9.64 -4.45 34.30
CA ASN A 261 -10.36 -5.72 34.32
C ASN A 261 -9.45 -6.85 34.84
N LYS A 262 -10.03 -7.93 35.36
CA LYS A 262 -9.30 -9.11 35.82
C LYS A 262 -8.74 -9.98 34.68
N HIS A 263 -9.28 -9.85 33.47
CA HIS A 263 -8.88 -10.65 32.31
C HIS A 263 -7.89 -9.88 31.42
N GLU A 264 -6.67 -10.40 31.28
CA GLU A 264 -5.60 -9.81 30.46
C GLU A 264 -6.02 -9.53 29.01
N MET A 265 -6.86 -10.38 28.42
CA MET A 265 -7.41 -10.19 27.06
C MET A 265 -8.28 -8.93 26.97
N VAL A 266 -9.11 -8.67 27.99
CA VAL A 266 -9.99 -7.48 28.04
C VAL A 266 -9.15 -6.23 28.24
N ILE A 267 -8.16 -6.30 29.12
CA ILE A 267 -7.20 -5.23 29.35
C ILE A 267 -6.48 -4.86 28.04
N TYR A 268 -5.96 -5.85 27.31
CA TYR A 268 -5.28 -5.62 26.04
C TYR A 268 -6.21 -5.03 24.98
N GLU A 269 -7.42 -5.57 24.83
CA GLU A 269 -8.40 -5.05 23.88
C GLU A 269 -8.76 -3.58 24.20
N ALA A 270 -8.91 -3.23 25.48
CA ALA A 270 -9.14 -1.86 25.91
C ALA A 270 -7.96 -0.93 25.59
N ALA A 271 -6.73 -1.34 25.93
CA ALA A 271 -5.53 -0.57 25.61
C ALA A 271 -5.36 -0.37 24.09
N SER A 272 -5.59 -1.44 23.32
CA SER A 272 -5.56 -1.39 21.85
C SER A 272 -6.65 -0.46 21.30
N ALA A 273 -7.87 -0.51 21.85
CA ALA A 273 -8.96 0.36 21.41
C ALA A 273 -8.61 1.85 21.60
N ILE A 274 -8.12 2.24 22.79
CA ILE A 274 -7.71 3.63 23.10
C ILE A 274 -6.63 4.11 22.13
N ILE A 275 -5.62 3.27 21.88
CA ILE A 275 -4.49 3.61 21.00
C ILE A 275 -4.89 3.80 19.53
N HIS A 276 -5.95 3.11 19.07
CA HIS A 276 -6.44 3.21 17.70
C HIS A 276 -7.60 4.21 17.53
N LEU A 277 -7.90 5.04 18.54
CA LEU A 277 -8.82 6.16 18.40
C LEU A 277 -8.16 7.31 17.62
N PRO A 278 -8.90 8.00 16.74
CA PRO A 278 -8.44 9.24 16.13
C PRO A 278 -8.29 10.32 17.21
N ASN A 279 -7.31 11.21 17.03
CA ASN A 279 -7.10 12.40 17.89
C ASN A 279 -6.94 12.12 19.40
N CYS A 280 -6.35 10.99 19.78
CA CYS A 280 -6.11 10.67 21.19
C CYS A 280 -5.00 11.54 21.79
N THR A 281 -5.24 12.12 22.96
CA THR A 281 -4.27 12.99 23.65
C THR A 281 -3.23 12.18 24.42
N ALA A 282 -2.05 12.77 24.66
CA ALA A 282 -1.00 12.11 25.45
C ALA A 282 -1.46 11.72 26.87
N ARG A 283 -2.43 12.45 27.43
CA ARG A 283 -3.01 12.19 28.75
C ARG A 283 -3.89 10.94 28.74
N GLU A 284 -4.71 10.76 27.70
CA GLU A 284 -5.58 9.59 27.49
C GLU A 284 -4.78 8.33 27.17
N LEU A 285 -3.64 8.47 26.48
CA LEU A 285 -2.77 7.35 26.17
C LEU A 285 -2.04 6.80 27.42
N ALA A 286 -1.79 7.63 28.44
CA ALA A 286 -0.94 7.27 29.57
C ALA A 286 -1.41 6.03 30.36
N PRO A 287 -2.72 5.86 30.67
CA PRO A 287 -3.22 4.63 31.29
C PRO A 287 -3.01 3.38 30.42
N ALA A 288 -3.29 3.49 29.12
CA ALA A 288 -3.11 2.37 28.18
C ALA A 288 -1.62 1.97 28.08
N VAL A 289 -0.72 2.95 27.95
CA VAL A 289 0.73 2.72 27.91
C VAL A 289 1.24 2.10 29.22
N SER A 290 0.76 2.58 30.38
CA SER A 290 1.14 2.04 31.69
C SER A 290 0.81 0.55 31.83
N VAL A 291 -0.33 0.11 31.30
CA VAL A 291 -0.70 -1.32 31.35
C VAL A 291 0.08 -2.15 30.33
N LEU A 292 0.37 -1.59 29.14
CA LEU A 292 1.25 -2.25 28.17
C LEU A 292 2.68 -2.39 28.71
N GLN A 293 3.17 -1.41 29.48
CA GLN A 293 4.45 -1.50 30.19
C GLN A 293 4.49 -2.69 31.15
N LEU A 294 3.42 -2.92 31.92
CA LEU A 294 3.31 -4.11 32.78
C LEU A 294 3.32 -5.40 31.96
N PHE A 295 2.70 -5.41 30.77
CA PHE A 295 2.71 -6.57 29.87
C PHE A 295 4.08 -6.85 29.25
N CYS A 296 4.96 -5.85 29.09
CA CYS A 296 6.35 -6.07 28.67
C CYS A 296 7.11 -6.98 29.66
N SER A 297 6.79 -6.90 30.95
CA SER A 297 7.38 -7.73 32.00
C SER A 297 6.60 -9.02 32.30
N SER A 298 5.61 -9.38 31.48
CA SER A 298 4.80 -10.59 31.68
C SER A 298 5.60 -11.88 31.42
N PRO A 299 5.38 -12.98 32.17
CA PRO A 299 5.98 -14.27 31.84
C PRO A 299 5.42 -14.89 30.55
N LYS A 300 4.25 -14.44 30.06
CA LYS A 300 3.59 -14.98 28.85
C LYS A 300 4.14 -14.31 27.59
N PRO A 301 4.79 -15.06 26.66
CA PRO A 301 5.33 -14.48 25.42
C PRO A 301 4.28 -13.76 24.56
N ALA A 302 3.04 -14.27 24.54
CA ALA A 302 1.95 -13.65 23.80
C ALA A 302 1.62 -12.23 24.28
N LEU A 303 1.66 -11.97 25.60
CA LEU A 303 1.41 -10.64 26.16
C LEU A 303 2.57 -9.70 25.91
N ARG A 304 3.82 -10.18 26.08
CA ARG A 304 5.01 -9.38 25.76
C ARG A 304 5.02 -8.97 24.29
N TYR A 305 4.77 -9.92 23.37
CA TYR A 305 4.68 -9.64 21.94
C TYR A 305 3.57 -8.63 21.63
N ALA A 306 2.38 -8.83 22.18
CA ALA A 306 1.24 -7.94 21.98
C ALA A 306 1.54 -6.52 22.51
N ALA A 307 2.19 -6.41 23.66
CA ALA A 307 2.59 -5.14 24.26
C ALA A 307 3.60 -4.39 23.40
N VAL A 308 4.72 -5.02 23.06
CA VAL A 308 5.77 -4.39 22.25
C VAL A 308 5.25 -4.02 20.86
N ARG A 309 4.45 -4.89 20.23
CA ARG A 309 3.83 -4.59 18.93
C ARG A 309 2.92 -3.38 19.00
N THR A 310 2.12 -3.26 20.05
CA THR A 310 1.23 -2.10 20.22
C THR A 310 2.02 -0.84 20.56
N LEU A 311 3.01 -0.91 21.46
CA LEU A 311 3.90 0.22 21.78
C LEU A 311 4.68 0.71 20.56
N ASN A 312 5.12 -0.19 19.67
CA ASN A 312 5.77 0.18 18.42
C ASN A 312 4.86 1.04 17.52
N LYS A 313 3.57 0.71 17.46
CA LYS A 313 2.57 1.51 16.74
C LYS A 313 2.33 2.87 17.41
N VAL A 314 2.25 2.91 18.74
CA VAL A 314 2.14 4.18 19.49
C VAL A 314 3.36 5.05 19.24
N ALA A 315 4.56 4.48 19.23
CA ALA A 315 5.81 5.20 19.02
C ALA A 315 5.90 5.88 17.65
N MET A 316 5.09 5.45 16.65
CA MET A 316 5.01 6.14 15.36
C MET A 316 4.22 7.45 15.44
N LYS A 317 3.26 7.58 16.36
CA LYS A 317 2.40 8.76 16.51
C LYS A 317 2.74 9.63 17.74
N HIS A 318 3.11 8.99 18.84
CA HIS A 318 3.39 9.63 20.13
C HIS A 318 4.66 9.03 20.80
N PRO A 319 5.87 9.31 20.28
CA PRO A 319 7.12 8.78 20.83
C PRO A 319 7.34 9.10 22.31
N SER A 320 6.93 10.29 22.76
CA SER A 320 7.10 10.76 24.15
C SER A 320 6.31 9.92 25.15
N ALA A 321 5.12 9.44 24.79
CA ALA A 321 4.30 8.60 25.65
C ALA A 321 4.96 7.25 25.95
N VAL A 322 5.68 6.67 24.96
CA VAL A 322 6.34 5.36 25.08
C VAL A 322 7.70 5.45 25.78
N THR A 323 8.28 6.64 25.92
CA THR A 323 9.61 6.84 26.52
C THR A 323 9.70 6.27 27.95
N ALA A 324 8.59 6.29 28.70
CA ALA A 324 8.49 5.70 30.04
C ALA A 324 8.76 4.18 30.07
N CYS A 325 8.54 3.48 28.95
CA CYS A 325 8.74 2.04 28.81
C CYS A 325 10.14 1.66 28.33
N ASN A 326 11.05 2.61 28.08
CA ASN A 326 12.35 2.33 27.46
C ASN A 326 13.19 1.34 28.28
N LEU A 327 13.16 1.41 29.62
CA LEU A 327 13.89 0.47 30.47
C LEU A 327 13.36 -0.97 30.34
N ASP A 328 12.04 -1.14 30.30
CA ASP A 328 11.41 -2.46 30.10
C ASP A 328 11.69 -2.99 28.69
N LEU A 329 11.66 -2.12 27.67
CA LEU A 329 11.98 -2.48 26.29
C LEU A 329 13.45 -2.87 26.11
N GLU A 330 14.39 -2.20 26.80
CA GLU A 330 15.81 -2.57 26.78
C GLU A 330 16.02 -4.01 27.30
N ASN A 331 15.30 -4.41 28.34
CA ASN A 331 15.33 -5.78 28.86
C ASN A 331 14.79 -6.82 27.86
N LEU A 332 13.95 -6.41 26.90
CA LEU A 332 13.38 -7.31 25.89
C LEU A 332 14.27 -7.49 24.67
N ILE A 333 15.38 -6.75 24.52
CA ILE A 333 16.38 -6.98 23.47
C ILE A 333 16.96 -8.39 23.56
N THR A 334 17.07 -8.94 24.78
CA THR A 334 17.59 -10.29 25.04
C THR A 334 16.48 -11.34 25.22
N ASP A 335 15.22 -11.04 24.84
CA ASP A 335 14.12 -12.00 24.94
C ASP A 335 14.40 -13.26 24.09
N SER A 336 13.99 -14.42 24.59
CA SER A 336 14.16 -15.70 23.89
C SER A 336 13.38 -15.76 22.58
N ASN A 337 12.30 -14.98 22.45
CA ASN A 337 11.55 -14.82 21.21
C ASN A 337 12.14 -13.68 20.37
N ARG A 338 12.76 -14.05 19.24
CA ARG A 338 13.45 -13.10 18.34
C ARG A 338 12.51 -12.04 17.74
N SER A 339 11.22 -12.33 17.55
CA SER A 339 10.25 -11.34 17.08
C SER A 339 9.97 -10.27 18.13
N ILE A 340 9.96 -10.62 19.42
CA ILE A 340 9.80 -9.66 20.51
C ILE A 340 11.01 -8.74 20.58
N ALA A 341 12.22 -9.31 20.58
CA ALA A 341 13.47 -8.55 20.62
C ALA A 341 13.62 -7.60 19.43
N THR A 342 13.29 -8.04 18.21
CA THR A 342 13.32 -7.17 17.02
C THR A 342 12.32 -6.01 17.12
N LEU A 343 11.10 -6.28 17.60
CA LEU A 343 10.11 -5.22 17.84
C LEU A 343 10.56 -4.27 18.96
N ALA A 344 11.25 -4.76 19.99
CA ALA A 344 11.78 -3.94 21.07
C ALA A 344 12.86 -2.97 20.54
N ILE A 345 13.79 -3.48 19.74
CA ILE A 345 14.83 -2.66 19.08
C ILE A 345 14.20 -1.58 18.21
N THR A 346 13.28 -1.93 17.31
CA THR A 346 12.64 -0.93 16.44
C THR A 346 11.83 0.09 17.24
N THR A 347 11.26 -0.27 18.39
CA THR A 347 10.55 0.66 19.27
C THR A 347 11.54 1.60 19.98
N LEU A 348 12.62 1.07 20.54
CA LEU A 348 13.67 1.86 21.21
C LEU A 348 14.36 2.84 20.26
N LEU A 349 14.59 2.46 19.00
CA LEU A 349 15.14 3.37 17.99
C LEU A 349 14.18 4.53 17.70
N LYS A 350 12.85 4.32 17.74
CA LYS A 350 11.87 5.39 17.53
C LYS A 350 11.75 6.33 18.73
N THR A 351 11.82 5.79 19.95
CA THR A 351 11.61 6.52 21.22
C THR A 351 12.89 7.04 21.86
N GLY A 352 14.06 6.57 21.41
CA GLY A 352 15.36 6.99 21.91
C GLY A 352 15.62 8.48 21.69
N SER A 353 16.29 9.11 22.67
CA SER A 353 16.86 10.45 22.56
C SER A 353 18.24 10.39 21.89
N GLU A 354 18.73 11.52 21.37
CA GLU A 354 20.06 11.64 20.77
C GLU A 354 21.20 11.14 21.70
N SER A 355 21.06 11.30 23.01
CA SER A 355 22.01 10.84 24.03
C SER A 355 22.02 9.31 24.23
N SER A 356 20.94 8.62 23.86
CA SER A 356 20.80 7.16 24.04
C SER A 356 21.39 6.36 22.87
N VAL A 357 21.59 6.99 21.70
CA VAL A 357 22.00 6.33 20.45
C VAL A 357 23.26 5.50 20.65
N ASP A 358 24.30 6.06 21.25
CA ASP A 358 25.58 5.38 21.49
C ASP A 358 25.44 4.09 22.33
N ARG A 359 24.54 4.10 23.33
CA ARG A 359 24.28 2.93 24.19
C ARG A 359 23.46 1.88 23.45
N LEU A 360 22.40 2.31 22.75
CA LEU A 360 21.51 1.43 22.01
C LEU A 360 22.26 0.70 20.89
N MET A 361 23.11 1.39 20.13
CA MET A 361 23.92 0.76 19.07
C MET A 361 24.80 -0.38 19.61
N LYS A 362 25.41 -0.20 20.80
CA LYS A 362 26.23 -1.26 21.42
C LYS A 362 25.42 -2.50 21.81
N GLN A 363 24.24 -2.32 22.40
CA GLN A 363 23.37 -3.43 22.79
C GLN A 363 22.78 -4.15 21.56
N ILE A 364 22.39 -3.39 20.54
CA ILE A 364 21.84 -3.93 19.29
C ILE A 364 22.92 -4.75 18.56
N SER A 365 24.18 -4.32 18.58
CA SER A 365 25.30 -5.02 17.93
C SER A 365 25.39 -6.49 18.34
N SER A 366 25.24 -6.79 19.64
CA SER A 366 25.33 -8.16 20.13
C SER A 366 24.15 -9.04 19.73
N PHE A 367 22.97 -8.44 19.48
CA PHE A 367 21.77 -9.18 19.11
C PHE A 367 21.68 -9.41 17.60
N VAL A 368 22.07 -8.42 16.79
CA VAL A 368 21.93 -8.44 15.33
C VAL A 368 22.76 -9.57 14.68
N SER A 369 23.86 -9.98 15.30
CA SER A 369 24.67 -11.10 14.81
C SER A 369 23.99 -12.47 14.99
N GLU A 370 22.98 -12.59 15.87
CA GLU A 370 22.32 -13.87 16.19
C GLU A 370 21.00 -14.11 15.43
N ILE A 371 20.52 -13.14 14.65
CA ILE A 371 19.22 -13.21 13.98
C ILE A 371 19.35 -13.47 12.48
N SER A 372 18.26 -13.96 11.87
CA SER A 372 18.19 -14.12 10.42
C SER A 372 18.18 -12.78 9.69
N ASP A 373 18.63 -12.79 8.43
CA ASP A 373 18.74 -11.59 7.60
C ASP A 373 17.41 -10.83 7.43
N GLU A 374 16.28 -11.53 7.45
CA GLU A 374 14.94 -10.94 7.43
C GLU A 374 14.74 -9.93 8.59
N PHE A 375 15.12 -10.30 9.81
CA PHE A 375 15.04 -9.39 10.96
C PHE A 375 16.14 -8.33 10.92
N LYS A 376 17.33 -8.63 10.38
CA LYS A 376 18.40 -7.63 10.23
C LYS A 376 17.98 -6.49 9.30
N VAL A 377 17.30 -6.78 8.19
CA VAL A 377 16.79 -5.74 7.27
C VAL A 377 15.87 -4.76 7.99
N VAL A 378 14.99 -5.25 8.86
CA VAL A 378 14.09 -4.40 9.67
C VAL A 378 14.89 -3.49 10.61
N VAL A 379 15.97 -3.98 11.21
CA VAL A 379 16.86 -3.18 12.06
C VAL A 379 17.57 -2.09 11.25
N VAL A 380 18.07 -2.42 10.05
CA VAL A 380 18.73 -1.46 9.15
C VAL A 380 17.78 -0.33 8.74
N GLN A 381 16.54 -0.67 8.38
CA GLN A 381 15.51 0.34 8.06
C GLN A 381 15.22 1.26 9.25
N ALA A 382 15.15 0.73 10.47
CA ALA A 382 14.96 1.53 11.67
C ALA A 382 16.16 2.45 11.96
N ILE A 383 17.39 1.99 11.70
CA ILE A 383 18.61 2.81 11.81
C ILE A 383 18.61 3.92 10.76
N SER A 384 18.16 3.61 9.53
CA SER A 384 18.00 4.61 8.48
C SER A 384 17.11 5.76 8.97
N ALA A 385 15.90 5.45 9.45
CA ALA A 385 14.99 6.46 10.00
C ALA A 385 15.60 7.25 11.17
N LEU A 386 16.41 6.59 12.02
CA LEU A 386 17.11 7.26 13.12
C LEU A 386 18.20 8.23 12.61
N CYS A 387 18.91 7.89 11.54
CA CYS A 387 19.89 8.78 10.91
C CYS A 387 19.26 10.05 10.37
N HIS A 388 18.06 9.94 9.78
CA HIS A 388 17.30 11.10 9.32
C HIS A 388 16.88 11.99 10.49
N LYS A 389 16.50 11.39 11.63
CA LYS A 389 16.06 12.10 12.85
C LYS A 389 17.21 12.78 13.60
N TYR A 390 18.38 12.14 13.66
CA TYR A 390 19.58 12.67 14.35
C TYR A 390 20.79 12.72 13.42
N PRO A 391 20.85 13.63 12.43
CA PRO A 391 21.92 13.69 11.44
C PRO A 391 23.32 13.87 12.07
N ARG A 392 23.42 14.56 13.21
CA ARG A 392 24.69 14.79 13.94
C ARG A 392 25.34 13.51 14.48
N LYS A 393 24.56 12.44 14.66
CA LYS A 393 25.04 11.13 15.13
C LYS A 393 25.40 10.18 13.99
N HIS A 394 25.47 10.68 12.75
CA HIS A 394 25.76 9.86 11.56
C HIS A 394 27.03 9.02 11.71
N SER A 395 28.09 9.54 12.34
CA SER A 395 29.38 8.84 12.49
C SER A 395 29.24 7.51 13.23
N VAL A 396 28.50 7.48 14.34
CA VAL A 396 28.25 6.28 15.14
C VAL A 396 27.40 5.28 14.37
N MET A 397 26.32 5.76 13.74
CA MET A 397 25.39 4.91 13.00
C MET A 397 26.02 4.33 11.72
N MET A 398 26.83 5.10 11.01
CA MET A 398 27.55 4.62 9.82
C MET A 398 28.65 3.64 10.18
N THR A 399 29.37 3.87 11.27
CA THR A 399 30.36 2.90 11.77
C THR A 399 29.66 1.57 12.11
N PHE A 400 28.49 1.64 12.73
CA PHE A 400 27.66 0.47 13.03
C PHE A 400 27.22 -0.26 11.75
N LEU A 401 26.67 0.46 10.77
CA LEU A 401 26.29 -0.08 9.47
C LEU A 401 27.50 -0.67 8.71
N SER A 402 28.67 -0.04 8.78
CA SER A 402 29.89 -0.54 8.15
C SER A 402 30.36 -1.85 8.78
N ASN A 403 30.25 -2.01 10.10
CA ASN A 403 30.58 -3.28 10.76
C ASN A 403 29.60 -4.38 10.33
N MET A 404 28.29 -4.07 10.31
CA MET A 404 27.24 -4.96 9.79
C MET A 404 27.46 -5.35 8.31
N LEU A 405 28.04 -4.44 7.52
CA LEU A 405 28.36 -4.67 6.12
C LEU A 405 29.59 -5.57 5.93
N ARG A 406 30.44 -5.74 6.93
CA ARG A 406 31.59 -6.67 6.91
C ARG A 406 31.24 -8.09 7.34
N ASP A 407 30.25 -8.25 8.24
CA ASP A 407 29.79 -9.56 8.70
C ASP A 407 29.11 -10.37 7.58
N ASP A 408 29.11 -11.70 7.65
CA ASP A 408 28.41 -12.54 6.66
C ASP A 408 26.90 -12.23 6.61
N GLY A 409 26.34 -12.24 5.40
CA GLY A 409 24.91 -12.07 5.20
C GLY A 409 24.50 -12.02 3.74
N GLY A 410 23.22 -12.31 3.48
CA GLY A 410 22.67 -12.41 2.14
C GLY A 410 22.46 -11.07 1.43
N PHE A 411 22.20 -11.16 0.13
CA PHE A 411 22.07 -10.02 -0.79
C PHE A 411 21.09 -8.94 -0.31
N GLU A 412 19.85 -9.29 0.07
CA GLU A 412 18.84 -8.30 0.49
C GLU A 412 19.25 -7.52 1.75
N TYR A 413 19.93 -8.19 2.67
CA TYR A 413 20.47 -7.57 3.87
C TYR A 413 21.61 -6.59 3.54
N LYS A 414 22.56 -7.01 2.71
CA LYS A 414 23.66 -6.14 2.24
C LYS A 414 23.13 -4.95 1.46
N LYS A 415 22.16 -5.18 0.57
CA LYS A 415 21.47 -4.14 -0.21
C LYS A 415 20.81 -3.12 0.71
N ALA A 416 20.08 -3.54 1.73
CA ALA A 416 19.45 -2.63 2.69
C ALA A 416 20.49 -1.74 3.40
N ILE A 417 21.66 -2.28 3.76
CA ILE A 417 22.73 -1.49 4.39
C ILE A 417 23.32 -0.49 3.39
N VAL A 418 23.64 -0.94 2.18
CA VAL A 418 24.19 -0.07 1.12
C VAL A 418 23.23 1.06 0.81
N ASP A 419 21.93 0.76 0.66
CA ASP A 419 20.89 1.75 0.40
C ASP A 419 20.76 2.76 1.55
N CYS A 420 20.87 2.28 2.80
CA CYS A 420 20.89 3.14 3.97
C CYS A 420 22.11 4.07 3.97
N ILE A 421 23.33 3.56 3.72
CA ILE A 421 24.55 4.38 3.65
C ILE A 421 24.46 5.39 2.51
N ILE A 422 23.96 4.98 1.34
CA ILE A 422 23.72 5.89 0.20
C ILE A 422 22.78 7.01 0.62
N SER A 423 21.64 6.69 1.24
CA SER A 423 20.69 7.69 1.74
C SER A 423 21.35 8.69 2.69
N ILE A 424 22.16 8.20 3.64
CA ILE A 424 22.88 9.05 4.60
C ILE A 424 23.90 9.96 3.89
N VAL A 425 24.71 9.40 2.99
CA VAL A 425 25.74 10.12 2.22
C VAL A 425 25.12 11.19 1.34
N GLU A 426 24.00 10.85 0.71
CA GLU A 426 23.24 11.79 -0.06
C GLU A 426 22.75 12.88 0.89
N GLU A 427 21.94 12.59 1.91
CA GLU A 427 21.27 13.57 2.77
C GLU A 427 22.18 14.47 3.63
N ASN A 428 23.28 13.94 4.17
CA ASN A 428 24.16 14.66 5.08
C ASN A 428 25.55 14.91 4.46
N PRO A 429 25.89 16.16 4.10
CA PRO A 429 27.20 16.50 3.54
C PRO A 429 28.40 16.14 4.43
N GLU A 430 28.27 16.24 5.76
CA GLU A 430 29.35 15.92 6.72
C GLU A 430 29.66 14.41 6.74
N SER A 431 28.68 13.59 6.37
CA SER A 431 28.82 12.14 6.32
C SER A 431 29.50 11.62 5.06
N LYS A 432 29.61 12.48 4.02
CA LYS A 432 29.98 12.08 2.66
C LYS A 432 31.33 11.39 2.59
N GLU A 433 32.38 11.98 3.16
CA GLU A 433 33.72 11.39 3.08
C GLU A 433 33.81 10.04 3.80
N ALA A 434 33.20 9.93 4.98
CA ALA A 434 33.18 8.70 5.76
C ALA A 434 32.37 7.59 5.06
N GLY A 435 31.21 7.92 4.49
CA GLY A 435 30.34 6.95 3.84
C GLY A 435 30.93 6.45 2.53
N LEU A 436 31.52 7.35 1.72
CA LEU A 436 32.25 6.93 0.54
C LEU A 436 33.46 6.07 0.89
N ALA A 437 34.14 6.34 2.01
CA ALA A 437 35.25 5.50 2.47
C ALA A 437 34.78 4.09 2.86
N HIS A 438 33.72 3.95 3.66
CA HIS A 438 33.15 2.65 4.02
C HIS A 438 32.68 1.85 2.80
N LEU A 439 32.06 2.52 1.82
CA LEU A 439 31.62 1.87 0.59
C LEU A 439 32.81 1.48 -0.31
N CYS A 440 33.90 2.26 -0.32
CA CYS A 440 35.14 1.90 -1.02
C CYS A 440 35.77 0.64 -0.44
N GLU A 441 35.83 0.52 0.88
CA GLU A 441 36.31 -0.69 1.55
C GLU A 441 35.41 -1.90 1.22
N PHE A 442 34.09 -1.72 1.22
CA PHE A 442 33.16 -2.81 0.93
C PHE A 442 33.31 -3.35 -0.49
N ILE A 443 33.49 -2.50 -1.51
CA ILE A 443 33.67 -2.96 -2.90
C ILE A 443 35.00 -3.69 -3.12
N GLU A 444 35.93 -3.71 -2.16
CA GLU A 444 37.15 -4.51 -2.28
C GLU A 444 36.90 -6.01 -2.18
N ASP A 445 35.97 -6.41 -1.31
CA ASP A 445 35.62 -7.81 -1.03
C ASP A 445 34.15 -8.13 -1.40
N CYS A 446 33.51 -7.28 -2.22
CA CYS A 446 32.09 -7.44 -2.56
C CYS A 446 31.87 -8.52 -3.61
N GLU A 447 31.17 -9.60 -3.23
CA GLU A 447 30.76 -10.67 -4.16
C GLU A 447 29.49 -10.33 -4.99
N HIS A 448 28.79 -9.24 -4.67
CA HIS A 448 27.52 -8.88 -5.31
C HIS A 448 27.70 -7.82 -6.40
N THR A 449 27.72 -8.25 -7.67
CA THR A 449 27.90 -7.38 -8.84
C THR A 449 26.94 -6.17 -8.88
N VAL A 450 25.67 -6.36 -8.52
CA VAL A 450 24.67 -5.28 -8.48
C VAL A 450 25.01 -4.22 -7.43
N LEU A 451 25.55 -4.60 -6.28
CA LEU A 451 25.94 -3.64 -5.24
C LEU A 451 27.23 -2.92 -5.62
N ALA A 452 28.22 -3.64 -6.14
CA ALA A 452 29.48 -3.06 -6.61
C ALA A 452 29.23 -2.00 -7.70
N THR A 453 28.42 -2.33 -8.70
CA THR A 453 28.03 -1.38 -9.77
C THR A 453 27.27 -0.18 -9.22
N LYS A 454 26.33 -0.36 -8.30
CA LYS A 454 25.58 0.74 -7.66
C LYS A 454 26.51 1.69 -6.88
N ILE A 455 27.45 1.14 -6.12
CA ILE A 455 28.43 1.93 -5.35
C ILE A 455 29.37 2.68 -6.30
N LEU A 456 29.83 2.06 -7.38
CA LEU A 456 30.66 2.74 -8.38
C LEU A 456 29.93 3.90 -9.03
N HIS A 457 28.62 3.77 -9.31
CA HIS A 457 27.80 4.88 -9.80
C HIS A 457 27.74 6.03 -8.78
N LEU A 458 27.55 5.73 -7.49
CA LEU A 458 27.59 6.73 -6.43
C LEU A 458 28.97 7.41 -6.34
N LEU A 459 30.05 6.64 -6.38
CA LEU A 459 31.42 7.17 -6.36
C LEU A 459 31.69 8.09 -7.54
N GLY A 460 31.22 7.74 -8.74
CA GLY A 460 31.32 8.62 -9.91
C GLY A 460 30.46 9.88 -9.80
N LYS A 461 29.34 9.84 -9.08
CA LYS A 461 28.44 10.99 -8.87
C LYS A 461 28.97 11.95 -7.80
N GLU A 462 29.36 11.43 -6.65
CA GLU A 462 29.69 12.23 -5.45
C GLU A 462 31.20 12.38 -5.21
N GLY A 463 32.00 11.38 -5.59
CA GLY A 463 33.45 11.38 -5.41
C GLY A 463 34.18 12.57 -6.06
N PRO A 464 33.82 12.99 -7.30
CA PRO A 464 34.44 14.16 -7.93
C PRO A 464 34.22 15.48 -7.19
N ARG A 465 33.18 15.57 -6.34
CA ARG A 465 32.79 16.77 -5.58
C ARG A 465 33.41 16.83 -4.18
N THR A 466 34.18 15.81 -3.79
CA THR A 466 34.85 15.78 -2.49
C THR A 466 36.11 16.67 -2.46
N PRO A 467 36.63 17.06 -1.29
CA PRO A 467 37.83 17.89 -1.20
C PRO A 467 39.09 17.24 -1.80
N VAL A 468 39.18 15.90 -1.76
CA VAL A 468 40.32 15.14 -2.29
C VAL A 468 39.82 14.01 -3.21
N PRO A 469 39.40 14.31 -4.45
CA PRO A 469 38.82 13.29 -5.34
C PRO A 469 39.82 12.21 -5.75
N SER A 470 41.12 12.53 -5.79
CA SER A 470 42.18 11.61 -6.21
C SER A 470 42.27 10.33 -5.38
N LYS A 471 41.86 10.35 -4.10
CA LYS A 471 41.91 9.18 -3.21
C LYS A 471 41.01 8.04 -3.68
N TYR A 472 39.92 8.35 -4.37
CA TYR A 472 38.94 7.36 -4.84
C TYR A 472 39.36 6.67 -6.14
N ILE A 473 40.20 7.31 -6.95
CA ILE A 473 40.63 6.78 -8.27
C ILE A 473 41.26 5.40 -8.12
N ARG A 474 42.07 5.17 -7.08
CA ARG A 474 42.72 3.87 -6.84
C ARG A 474 41.69 2.76 -6.58
N PHE A 475 40.69 3.01 -5.75
CA PHE A 475 39.64 2.03 -5.45
C PHE A 475 38.87 1.68 -6.71
N ILE A 476 38.51 2.69 -7.53
CA ILE A 476 37.76 2.49 -8.78
C ILE A 476 38.62 1.74 -9.80
N PHE A 477 39.88 2.14 -10.00
CA PHE A 477 40.75 1.54 -11.01
C PHE A 477 41.11 0.08 -10.68
N ASN A 478 41.29 -0.26 -9.40
CA ASN A 478 41.51 -1.65 -9.01
C ASN A 478 40.35 -2.56 -9.42
N ARG A 479 39.11 -2.06 -9.38
CA ARG A 479 37.93 -2.80 -9.87
C ARG A 479 37.94 -3.00 -11.38
N VAL A 480 38.55 -2.10 -12.16
CA VAL A 480 38.74 -2.29 -13.62
C VAL A 480 39.62 -3.50 -13.92
N VAL A 481 40.55 -3.85 -13.02
CA VAL A 481 41.53 -4.93 -13.24
C VAL A 481 41.06 -6.29 -12.71
N LEU A 482 40.37 -6.30 -11.58
CA LEU A 482 40.12 -7.52 -10.80
C LEU A 482 38.72 -8.12 -10.96
N GLU A 483 37.76 -7.34 -11.48
CA GLU A 483 36.33 -7.69 -11.44
C GLU A 483 35.78 -8.16 -12.79
N ASN A 484 34.55 -8.65 -12.77
CA ASN A 484 33.81 -8.99 -13.99
C ASN A 484 33.47 -7.75 -14.85
N GLU A 485 33.14 -8.01 -16.12
CA GLU A 485 32.77 -7.05 -17.16
C GLU A 485 31.79 -5.97 -16.71
N ALA A 486 30.72 -6.32 -15.99
CA ALA A 486 29.71 -5.35 -15.55
C ALA A 486 30.26 -4.34 -14.54
N VAL A 487 31.07 -4.81 -13.59
CA VAL A 487 31.73 -3.94 -12.60
C VAL A 487 32.79 -3.07 -13.26
N ARG A 488 33.57 -3.64 -14.19
CA ARG A 488 34.59 -2.90 -14.97
C ARG A 488 33.96 -1.77 -15.79
N ALA A 489 32.84 -2.03 -16.47
CA ALA A 489 32.09 -1.03 -17.24
C ALA A 489 31.55 0.11 -16.37
N ALA A 490 31.05 -0.21 -15.16
CA ALA A 490 30.63 0.79 -14.18
C ALA A 490 31.82 1.63 -13.66
N ALA A 491 32.98 0.99 -13.43
CA ALA A 491 34.19 1.68 -12.99
C ALA A 491 34.73 2.65 -14.06
N VAL A 492 34.72 2.26 -15.34
CA VAL A 492 35.07 3.16 -16.47
C VAL A 492 34.16 4.37 -16.50
N SER A 493 32.85 4.16 -16.33
CA SER A 493 31.85 5.24 -16.30
C SER A 493 32.08 6.19 -15.10
N ALA A 494 32.46 5.63 -13.95
CA ALA A 494 32.81 6.43 -12.77
C ALA A 494 34.07 7.27 -13.03
N LEU A 495 35.15 6.69 -13.57
CA LEU A 495 36.39 7.42 -13.91
C LEU A 495 36.13 8.57 -14.87
N ALA A 496 35.27 8.37 -15.88
CA ALA A 496 34.89 9.43 -16.82
C ALA A 496 34.31 10.66 -16.12
N LYS A 497 33.45 10.46 -15.11
CA LYS A 497 32.88 11.55 -14.30
C LYS A 497 33.94 12.32 -13.49
N PHE A 498 34.97 11.63 -12.98
CA PHE A 498 36.11 12.31 -12.33
C PHE A 498 36.89 13.19 -13.31
N GLY A 499 37.17 12.69 -14.51
CA GLY A 499 37.86 13.45 -15.56
C GLY A 499 37.05 14.63 -16.09
N ALA A 500 35.72 14.47 -16.17
CA ALA A 500 34.80 15.50 -16.65
C ALA A 500 34.64 16.67 -15.69
N GLN A 501 34.66 16.40 -14.37
CA GLN A 501 34.43 17.41 -13.34
C GLN A 501 35.73 18.07 -12.86
N ASN A 502 36.84 17.34 -12.82
CA ASN A 502 38.11 17.81 -12.26
C ASN A 502 39.20 17.89 -13.32
N GLU A 503 39.46 19.10 -13.83
CA GLU A 503 40.46 19.35 -14.88
C GLU A 503 41.87 18.91 -14.47
N SER A 504 42.23 19.01 -13.19
CA SER A 504 43.52 18.58 -12.66
C SER A 504 43.75 17.06 -12.73
N LEU A 505 42.67 16.27 -12.72
CA LEU A 505 42.71 14.80 -12.77
C LEU A 505 42.56 14.28 -14.20
N LEU A 506 42.06 15.10 -15.12
CA LEU A 506 41.81 14.75 -16.52
C LEU A 506 43.00 14.03 -17.19
N PRO A 507 44.26 14.52 -17.12
CA PRO A 507 45.39 13.84 -17.76
C PRO A 507 45.58 12.40 -17.27
N SER A 508 45.45 12.18 -15.97
CA SER A 508 45.56 10.84 -15.36
C SER A 508 44.40 9.95 -15.79
N ILE A 509 43.17 10.47 -15.81
CA ILE A 509 41.98 9.73 -16.23
C ILE A 509 42.08 9.33 -17.71
N LEU A 510 42.55 10.21 -18.60
CA LEU A 510 42.74 9.87 -20.02
C LEU A 510 43.70 8.68 -20.19
N VAL A 511 44.79 8.63 -19.42
CA VAL A 511 45.73 7.48 -19.44
C VAL A 511 45.04 6.20 -18.96
N LEU A 512 44.22 6.27 -17.90
CA LEU A 512 43.49 5.11 -17.40
C LEU A 512 42.46 4.61 -18.43
N LEU A 513 41.68 5.52 -19.04
CA LEU A 513 40.70 5.18 -20.06
C LEU A 513 41.36 4.59 -21.31
N GLN A 514 42.51 5.11 -21.73
CA GLN A 514 43.26 4.57 -22.87
C GLN A 514 43.71 3.12 -22.62
N ARG A 515 44.03 2.75 -21.38
CA ARG A 515 44.31 1.35 -21.02
C ARG A 515 43.06 0.48 -21.08
N CYS A 516 41.90 1.03 -20.70
CA CYS A 516 40.61 0.33 -20.76
C CYS A 516 40.13 0.07 -22.20
N MET A 517 40.69 0.76 -23.20
CA MET A 517 40.42 0.43 -24.62
C MET A 517 41.00 -0.93 -25.05
N MET A 518 41.92 -1.50 -24.27
CA MET A 518 42.49 -2.83 -24.51
C MET A 518 41.81 -3.92 -23.68
N ASP A 519 40.65 -3.62 -23.09
CA ASP A 519 39.87 -4.56 -22.29
C ASP A 519 39.36 -5.73 -23.15
N THR A 520 39.20 -6.91 -22.56
CA THR A 520 38.68 -8.10 -23.26
C THR A 520 37.20 -7.99 -23.62
N ASP A 521 36.44 -7.17 -22.89
CA ASP A 521 35.00 -7.02 -23.05
C ASP A 521 34.62 -5.81 -23.91
N ASP A 522 33.67 -6.02 -24.82
CA ASP A 522 33.25 -5.03 -25.82
C ASP A 522 32.60 -3.80 -25.15
N GLU A 523 31.72 -4.01 -24.15
CA GLU A 523 31.02 -2.92 -23.45
C GLU A 523 32.01 -2.02 -22.69
N VAL A 524 33.03 -2.61 -22.06
CA VAL A 524 34.08 -1.86 -21.37
C VAL A 524 34.89 -1.03 -22.37
N ARG A 525 35.29 -1.61 -23.51
CA ARG A 525 36.04 -0.91 -24.56
C ARG A 525 35.23 0.22 -25.18
N ASP A 526 33.95 -0.01 -25.44
CA ASP A 526 33.07 0.97 -26.08
C ASP A 526 32.85 2.19 -25.18
N ARG A 527 32.56 1.96 -23.88
CA ARG A 527 32.47 3.04 -22.89
C ARG A 527 33.80 3.79 -22.76
N ALA A 528 34.92 3.06 -22.69
CA ALA A 528 36.24 3.69 -22.57
C ALA A 528 36.56 4.57 -23.78
N THR A 529 36.29 4.07 -24.99
CA THR A 529 36.51 4.80 -26.25
C THR A 529 35.61 6.03 -26.34
N PHE A 530 34.32 5.87 -26.03
CA PHE A 530 33.35 6.96 -26.04
C PHE A 530 33.75 8.07 -25.06
N TYR A 531 33.98 7.74 -23.79
CA TYR A 531 34.34 8.73 -22.78
C TYR A 531 35.72 9.36 -23.03
N LEU A 532 36.69 8.60 -23.54
CA LEU A 532 37.99 9.15 -23.93
C LEU A 532 37.83 10.22 -25.01
N ASN A 533 37.05 9.96 -26.05
CA ASN A 533 36.80 10.89 -27.14
C ASN A 533 36.06 12.16 -26.67
N VAL A 534 35.05 12.02 -25.81
CA VAL A 534 34.32 13.17 -25.24
C VAL A 534 35.26 14.04 -24.40
N LEU A 535 36.02 13.42 -23.49
CA LEU A 535 36.92 14.13 -22.58
C LEU A 535 38.10 14.81 -23.29
N GLN A 536 38.60 14.25 -24.40
CA GLN A 536 39.65 14.86 -25.20
C GLN A 536 39.25 16.19 -25.84
N GLN A 537 37.95 16.42 -26.07
CA GLN A 537 37.46 17.68 -26.63
C GLN A 537 37.53 18.84 -25.62
N ARG A 538 37.65 18.55 -24.32
CA ARG A 538 37.72 19.54 -23.22
C ARG A 538 36.58 20.57 -23.24
N GLN A 539 35.39 20.15 -23.67
CA GLN A 539 34.20 20.99 -23.71
C GLN A 539 33.24 20.63 -22.58
N MET A 540 32.95 21.60 -21.72
CA MET A 540 32.06 21.40 -20.57
C MET A 540 30.63 21.03 -21.00
N ALA A 541 30.14 21.58 -22.12
CA ALA A 541 28.81 21.25 -22.67
C ALA A 541 28.71 19.77 -23.11
N LEU A 542 29.76 19.21 -23.72
CA LEU A 542 29.78 17.79 -24.08
C LEU A 542 29.86 16.90 -22.85
N ASN A 543 30.63 17.28 -21.84
CA ASN A 543 30.67 16.58 -20.55
C ASN A 543 29.28 16.58 -19.88
N ALA A 544 28.58 17.71 -19.92
CA ALA A 544 27.20 17.83 -19.44
C ALA A 544 26.29 16.82 -20.14
N THR A 545 26.29 16.86 -21.46
CA THR A 545 25.36 16.11 -22.32
C THR A 545 25.61 14.60 -22.28
N TYR A 546 26.87 14.18 -22.30
CA TYR A 546 27.23 12.77 -22.56
C TYR A 546 27.85 12.03 -21.36
N ILE A 547 28.22 12.72 -20.29
CA ILE A 547 28.85 12.11 -19.09
C ILE A 547 27.99 12.31 -17.84
N PHE A 548 27.49 13.52 -17.62
CA PHE A 548 26.70 13.83 -16.41
C PHE A 548 25.21 13.56 -16.59
N ASN A 549 24.64 13.99 -17.71
CA ASN A 549 23.23 13.80 -18.03
C ASN A 549 23.05 12.44 -18.71
N GLY A 550 22.12 11.64 -18.20
CA GLY A 550 21.69 10.39 -18.84
C GLY A 550 20.56 10.63 -19.83
N LEU A 551 20.11 9.57 -20.50
CA LEU A 551 18.91 9.60 -21.33
C LEU A 551 17.69 9.97 -20.46
N THR A 552 17.00 11.07 -20.78
CA THR A 552 15.85 11.57 -20.03
C THR A 552 14.49 11.18 -20.63
N VAL A 553 14.48 10.44 -21.75
CA VAL A 553 13.26 10.00 -22.44
C VAL A 553 12.76 8.64 -21.93
N SER A 554 11.45 8.40 -22.05
CA SER A 554 10.84 7.09 -21.81
C SER A 554 11.42 6.06 -22.77
N ILE A 555 11.99 4.96 -22.25
CA ILE A 555 12.54 3.87 -23.09
C ILE A 555 11.42 3.20 -23.91
N PRO A 556 10.26 2.81 -23.33
CA PRO A 556 9.12 2.31 -24.10
C PRO A 556 8.61 3.31 -25.14
N GLY A 557 8.54 4.59 -24.78
CA GLY A 557 8.15 5.67 -25.70
C GLY A 557 9.14 5.80 -26.87
N MET A 558 10.43 5.67 -26.60
CA MET A 558 11.49 5.71 -27.61
C MET A 558 11.43 4.51 -28.55
N GLU A 559 11.22 3.31 -28.03
CA GLU A 559 11.05 2.10 -28.85
C GLU A 559 9.87 2.24 -29.82
N LYS A 560 8.71 2.68 -29.31
CA LYS A 560 7.52 2.93 -30.14
C LYS A 560 7.76 4.02 -31.20
N ALA A 561 8.33 5.16 -30.80
CA ALA A 561 8.59 6.28 -31.71
C ALA A 561 9.58 5.89 -32.83
N LEU A 562 10.63 5.14 -32.49
CA LEU A 562 11.57 4.61 -33.48
C LEU A 562 10.90 3.58 -34.38
N HIS A 563 10.08 2.68 -33.84
CA HIS A 563 9.34 1.70 -34.65
C HIS A 563 8.39 2.39 -35.63
N GLN A 564 7.63 3.39 -35.17
CA GLN A 564 6.75 4.18 -36.05
C GLN A 564 7.55 4.90 -37.13
N TYR A 565 8.68 5.53 -36.78
CA TYR A 565 9.55 6.20 -37.76
C TYR A 565 10.14 5.22 -38.79
N THR A 566 10.36 3.95 -38.42
CA THR A 566 10.79 2.91 -39.38
C THR A 566 9.65 2.42 -40.28
N LEU A 567 8.41 2.43 -39.80
CA LEU A 567 7.23 2.04 -40.58
C LEU A 567 6.77 3.17 -41.53
N GLU A 568 6.83 4.42 -41.05
CA GLU A 568 6.46 5.64 -41.79
C GLU A 568 7.61 6.66 -41.74
N PRO A 569 8.64 6.51 -42.60
CA PRO A 569 9.73 7.45 -42.65
C PRO A 569 9.25 8.84 -43.07
N SER A 570 9.55 9.85 -42.25
CA SER A 570 9.29 11.27 -42.55
C SER A 570 10.47 11.90 -43.31
N GLU A 571 10.22 12.95 -44.10
CA GLU A 571 11.30 13.77 -44.71
C GLU A 571 12.15 14.50 -43.66
N LYS A 572 11.57 14.85 -42.51
CA LYS A 572 12.31 15.41 -41.38
C LYS A 572 13.02 14.30 -40.60
N PRO A 573 14.31 14.46 -40.24
CA PRO A 573 15.02 13.52 -39.40
C PRO A 573 14.28 13.26 -38.07
N PHE A 574 14.40 12.04 -37.55
CA PHE A 574 13.87 11.69 -36.23
C PHE A 574 14.44 12.63 -35.15
N ASP A 575 13.54 13.29 -34.41
CA ASP A 575 13.91 14.18 -33.31
C ASP A 575 13.57 13.52 -31.97
N MET A 576 14.57 13.36 -31.11
CA MET A 576 14.41 12.79 -29.77
C MET A 576 13.48 13.63 -28.87
N LYS A 577 13.26 14.91 -29.20
CA LYS A 577 12.28 15.78 -28.51
C LYS A 577 10.83 15.37 -28.72
N SER A 578 10.54 14.54 -29.73
CA SER A 578 9.19 14.00 -29.96
C SER A 578 8.80 12.90 -28.97
N ILE A 579 9.76 12.38 -28.21
CA ILE A 579 9.57 11.27 -27.27
C ILE A 579 9.19 11.83 -25.89
N PRO A 580 8.16 11.28 -25.22
CA PRO A 580 7.84 11.63 -23.84
C PRO A 580 9.04 11.46 -22.90
N LEU A 581 9.22 12.40 -21.96
CA LEU A 581 10.27 12.30 -20.94
C LEU A 581 9.93 11.20 -19.92
N ALA A 582 10.95 10.51 -19.41
CA ALA A 582 10.78 9.56 -18.31
C ALA A 582 10.38 10.33 -17.03
N MET A 583 9.30 9.91 -16.36
CA MET A 583 8.89 10.50 -15.09
C MET A 583 10.02 10.37 -14.04
N ALA A 584 10.34 11.44 -13.34
CA ALA A 584 11.18 11.34 -12.15
C ALA A 584 10.44 10.48 -11.10
N PRO A 585 11.08 9.46 -10.48
CA PRO A 585 10.43 8.70 -9.43
C PRO A 585 10.10 9.65 -8.27
N VAL A 586 8.81 9.72 -7.94
CA VAL A 586 8.35 10.38 -6.71
C VAL A 586 8.93 9.59 -5.55
N PHE A 587 9.80 10.20 -4.73
CA PHE A 587 10.23 9.61 -3.46
C PHE A 587 9.04 9.62 -2.49
N GLU A 588 8.12 8.68 -2.62
CA GLU A 588 7.14 8.44 -1.57
C GLU A 588 7.86 7.81 -0.37
N GLN A 589 7.82 8.50 0.77
CA GLN A 589 8.18 7.93 2.06
C GLN A 589 7.25 6.74 2.37
N LYS A 590 7.62 5.53 1.93
CA LYS A 590 6.91 4.31 2.33
C LYS A 590 7.14 4.07 3.82
N SER A 591 6.22 4.53 4.65
CA SER A 591 6.24 4.37 6.10
C SER A 591 5.65 3.04 6.61
N GLU A 592 5.36 2.07 5.73
CA GLU A 592 4.89 0.73 6.13
C GLU A 592 5.93 -0.36 5.86
N ILE A 593 6.51 -0.88 6.94
CA ILE A 593 7.36 -2.07 6.93
C ILE A 593 6.44 -3.30 6.87
N THR A 594 6.12 -3.79 5.68
CA THR A 594 5.51 -5.12 5.50
C THR A 594 6.31 -5.98 4.53
N LEU A 595 6.41 -7.26 4.89
CA LEU A 595 7.12 -8.31 4.17
C LEU A 595 6.34 -8.69 2.90
N VAL A 596 6.84 -8.31 1.72
CA VAL A 596 6.33 -8.83 0.44
C VAL A 596 7.49 -9.35 -0.40
N THR A 597 7.38 -10.59 -0.85
CA THR A 597 8.36 -11.29 -1.68
C THR A 597 8.36 -10.76 -3.12
N PRO A 598 9.53 -10.52 -3.75
CA PRO A 598 9.61 -9.93 -5.08
C PRO A 598 9.36 -10.96 -6.19
N LYS A 599 8.38 -10.67 -7.06
CA LYS A 599 8.26 -11.31 -8.38
C LYS A 599 9.11 -10.53 -9.40
N PRO A 600 9.64 -11.17 -10.46
CA PRO A 600 10.51 -10.52 -11.43
C PRO A 600 9.75 -9.40 -12.16
N GLU A 601 10.25 -8.17 -12.02
CA GLU A 601 9.74 -6.96 -12.66
C GLU A 601 9.95 -7.05 -14.18
N LYS A 602 8.89 -7.39 -14.92
CA LYS A 602 8.77 -6.82 -16.27
C LYS A 602 8.57 -5.31 -16.08
N LEU A 603 9.34 -4.49 -16.80
CA LEU A 603 9.13 -3.05 -16.87
C LEU A 603 7.67 -2.79 -17.25
N ALA A 604 6.83 -2.48 -16.26
CA ALA A 604 5.44 -2.15 -16.51
C ALA A 604 5.41 -0.82 -17.28
N PRO A 605 4.52 -0.66 -18.28
CA PRO A 605 4.35 0.61 -18.96
C PRO A 605 4.04 1.69 -17.93
N SER A 606 4.65 2.87 -18.10
CA SER A 606 4.40 3.99 -17.19
C SER A 606 2.94 4.46 -17.33
N ARG A 607 2.42 5.15 -16.31
CA ARG A 607 1.07 5.74 -16.35
C ARG A 607 0.86 6.60 -17.60
N GLN A 608 1.89 7.33 -18.02
CA GLN A 608 1.86 8.17 -19.22
C GLN A 608 1.80 7.34 -20.51
N ASP A 609 2.50 6.20 -20.58
CA ASP A 609 2.41 5.29 -21.74
C ASP A 609 0.99 4.70 -21.88
N ILE A 610 0.34 4.37 -20.75
CA ILE A 610 -1.04 3.86 -20.72
C ILE A 610 -2.01 4.93 -21.25
N PHE A 611 -1.91 6.17 -20.75
CA PHE A 611 -2.76 7.26 -21.22
C PHE A 611 -2.52 7.59 -22.69
N GLN A 612 -1.26 7.58 -23.14
CA GLN A 612 -0.96 7.83 -24.54
C GLN A 612 -1.61 6.78 -25.45
N GLU A 613 -1.60 5.50 -25.07
CA GLU A 613 -2.26 4.43 -25.83
C GLU A 613 -3.79 4.54 -25.80
N GLN A 614 -4.35 4.85 -24.63
CA GLN A 614 -5.79 5.08 -24.45
C GLN A 614 -6.29 6.26 -25.31
N LEU A 615 -5.58 7.38 -25.30
CA LEU A 615 -5.95 8.57 -26.07
C LEU A 615 -5.72 8.37 -27.57
N ALA A 616 -4.67 7.66 -27.97
CA ALA A 616 -4.40 7.36 -29.39
C ALA A 616 -5.45 6.42 -30.02
N ALA A 617 -6.15 5.61 -29.21
CA ALA A 617 -7.24 4.76 -29.67
C ALA A 617 -8.52 5.55 -30.02
N ILE A 618 -8.60 6.83 -29.63
CA ILE A 618 -9.75 7.70 -29.89
C ILE A 618 -9.55 8.40 -31.25
N PRO A 619 -10.43 8.17 -32.25
CA PRO A 619 -10.26 8.72 -33.60
C PRO A 619 -10.12 10.25 -33.65
N GLU A 620 -10.86 10.96 -32.81
CA GLU A 620 -10.85 12.42 -32.71
C GLU A 620 -9.50 12.98 -32.25
N PHE A 621 -8.69 12.18 -31.54
CA PHE A 621 -7.42 12.58 -30.95
C PHE A 621 -6.19 12.14 -31.75
N MET A 622 -6.38 11.40 -32.84
CA MET A 622 -5.31 10.80 -33.64
C MET A 622 -4.29 11.83 -34.17
N ASN A 623 -4.74 13.07 -34.45
CA ASN A 623 -3.92 14.12 -35.05
C ASN A 623 -3.32 15.12 -34.03
N LEU A 624 -3.45 14.88 -32.72
CA LEU A 624 -2.95 15.82 -31.69
C LEU A 624 -1.43 15.77 -31.49
N GLY A 625 -0.76 14.74 -32.01
CA GLY A 625 0.66 14.49 -31.79
C GLY A 625 0.94 13.73 -30.48
N PRO A 626 2.22 13.66 -30.05
CA PRO A 626 2.58 12.92 -28.84
C PRO A 626 2.06 13.61 -27.57
N LEU A 627 1.60 12.80 -26.61
CA LEU A 627 1.18 13.27 -25.30
C LEU A 627 2.40 13.84 -24.53
N PHE A 628 2.35 15.13 -24.19
CA PHE A 628 3.44 15.81 -23.52
C PHE A 628 3.49 15.50 -22.02
N LYS A 629 2.34 15.66 -21.33
CA LYS A 629 2.21 15.47 -19.88
C LYS A 629 0.78 15.12 -19.50
N SER A 630 0.60 14.40 -18.39
CA SER A 630 -0.70 14.26 -17.72
C SER A 630 -0.62 14.76 -16.28
N SER A 631 -1.67 15.43 -15.79
CA SER A 631 -1.75 15.89 -14.39
C SER A 631 -2.09 14.76 -13.42
N GLU A 632 -1.99 15.05 -12.13
CA GLU A 632 -2.69 14.23 -11.13
C GLU A 632 -4.21 14.41 -11.24
N PRO A 633 -5.02 13.43 -10.78
CA PRO A 633 -6.48 13.56 -10.78
C PRO A 633 -6.92 14.68 -9.84
N VAL A 634 -7.69 15.62 -10.35
CA VAL A 634 -8.37 16.66 -9.57
C VAL A 634 -9.79 16.18 -9.31
N GLN A 635 -10.19 16.16 -8.04
CA GLN A 635 -11.56 15.80 -7.67
C GLN A 635 -12.47 17.02 -7.87
N LEU A 636 -13.60 16.85 -8.55
CA LEU A 636 -14.53 17.93 -8.91
C LEU A 636 -15.87 17.85 -8.18
N THR A 637 -16.01 16.88 -7.27
CA THR A 637 -17.20 16.61 -6.46
C THR A 637 -16.78 16.04 -5.11
N GLU A 638 -17.47 16.33 -4.02
CA GLU A 638 -17.21 15.68 -2.74
C GLU A 638 -17.48 14.16 -2.81
N ALA A 639 -16.75 13.36 -2.02
CA ALA A 639 -16.77 11.90 -2.10
C ALA A 639 -18.12 11.24 -1.72
N GLU A 640 -19.03 12.01 -1.11
CA GLU A 640 -20.33 11.54 -0.60
C GLU A 640 -21.52 12.06 -1.42
N THR A 641 -21.27 12.68 -2.56
CA THR A 641 -22.31 13.22 -3.46
C THR A 641 -22.89 12.16 -4.40
N GLU A 642 -23.99 12.50 -5.07
CA GLU A 642 -24.74 11.67 -6.02
C GLU A 642 -23.86 11.14 -7.16
N TYR A 643 -22.85 11.92 -7.56
CA TYR A 643 -21.93 11.58 -8.63
C TYR A 643 -20.50 11.88 -8.20
N PHE A 644 -19.62 10.91 -8.37
CA PHE A 644 -18.20 11.08 -8.08
C PHE A 644 -17.42 11.32 -9.37
N VAL A 645 -16.86 12.53 -9.53
CA VAL A 645 -16.14 12.95 -10.74
C VAL A 645 -14.71 13.38 -10.42
N ARG A 646 -13.76 12.86 -11.19
CA ARG A 646 -12.36 13.30 -11.17
C ARG A 646 -11.89 13.65 -12.57
N CYS A 647 -11.07 14.68 -12.71
CA CYS A 647 -10.50 15.11 -13.97
C CYS A 647 -8.99 14.90 -14.02
N VAL A 648 -8.49 14.36 -15.14
CA VAL A 648 -7.06 14.32 -15.50
C VAL A 648 -6.85 15.20 -16.72
N LYS A 649 -5.88 16.11 -16.65
CA LYS A 649 -5.51 17.03 -17.74
C LYS A 649 -4.39 16.40 -18.57
N HIS A 650 -4.62 16.16 -19.85
CA HIS A 650 -3.63 15.62 -20.78
C HIS A 650 -3.17 16.73 -21.73
N MET A 651 -1.95 17.22 -21.51
CA MET A 651 -1.35 18.30 -22.27
C MET A 651 -0.69 17.76 -23.54
N PHE A 652 -0.99 18.39 -24.67
CA PHE A 652 -0.32 18.22 -25.95
C PHE A 652 0.41 19.51 -26.33
N THR A 653 1.04 19.55 -27.52
CA THR A 653 1.74 20.75 -27.99
C THR A 653 0.78 21.93 -28.12
N ASP A 654 -0.38 21.76 -28.75
CA ASP A 654 -1.33 22.86 -29.06
C ASP A 654 -2.75 22.65 -28.47
N HIS A 655 -2.94 21.55 -27.73
CA HIS A 655 -4.26 21.14 -27.23
C HIS A 655 -4.17 20.60 -25.81
N ILE A 656 -5.32 20.59 -25.11
CA ILE A 656 -5.54 19.90 -23.84
C ILE A 656 -6.71 18.94 -24.01
N VAL A 657 -6.55 17.70 -23.59
CA VAL A 657 -7.65 16.75 -23.42
C VAL A 657 -7.96 16.63 -21.94
N PHE A 658 -9.18 16.95 -21.54
CA PHE A 658 -9.69 16.72 -20.19
C PHE A 658 -10.38 15.36 -20.15
N GLN A 659 -9.86 14.44 -19.35
CA GLN A 659 -10.47 13.14 -19.09
C GLN A 659 -11.26 13.21 -17.78
N PHE A 660 -12.57 12.94 -17.84
CA PHE A 660 -13.42 12.87 -16.67
C PHE A 660 -13.76 11.42 -16.34
N ASP A 661 -13.28 10.96 -15.20
CA ASP A 661 -13.65 9.67 -14.61
C ASP A 661 -14.89 9.88 -13.75
N CYS A 662 -16.05 9.47 -14.26
CA CYS A 662 -17.36 9.68 -13.63
C CYS A 662 -17.89 8.36 -13.05
N THR A 663 -18.45 8.40 -11.84
CA THR A 663 -19.11 7.26 -11.21
C THR A 663 -20.47 7.67 -10.66
N ASN A 664 -21.53 6.97 -11.08
CA ASN A 664 -22.86 7.13 -10.52
C ASN A 664 -22.97 6.40 -9.17
N THR A 665 -23.26 7.11 -8.08
CA THR A 665 -23.42 6.53 -6.73
C THR A 665 -24.88 6.28 -6.35
N LEU A 666 -25.83 6.60 -7.24
CA LEU A 666 -27.27 6.36 -7.08
C LEU A 666 -27.66 5.00 -7.67
N ASN A 667 -28.34 4.17 -6.89
CA ASN A 667 -28.73 2.81 -7.28
C ASN A 667 -30.11 2.72 -7.96
N ASP A 668 -30.83 3.83 -8.00
CA ASP A 668 -32.16 4.00 -8.58
C ASP A 668 -32.11 4.73 -9.94
N GLN A 669 -30.91 4.97 -10.48
CA GLN A 669 -30.74 5.67 -11.75
C GLN A 669 -29.65 5.02 -12.61
N LEU A 670 -29.85 5.08 -13.92
CA LEU A 670 -28.86 4.80 -14.96
C LEU A 670 -28.63 6.10 -15.74
N LEU A 671 -27.37 6.54 -15.84
CA LEU A 671 -27.03 7.71 -16.64
C LEU A 671 -26.57 7.26 -18.03
N GLU A 672 -27.08 7.87 -19.09
CA GLU A 672 -26.65 7.66 -20.47
C GLU A 672 -26.11 8.96 -21.07
N LYS A 673 -25.22 8.82 -22.07
CA LYS A 673 -24.62 9.95 -22.82
C LYS A 673 -24.00 11.04 -21.94
N VAL A 674 -23.27 10.62 -20.91
CA VAL A 674 -22.69 11.55 -19.93
C VAL A 674 -21.55 12.34 -20.57
N THR A 675 -21.65 13.66 -20.53
CA THR A 675 -20.63 14.60 -21.02
C THR A 675 -20.33 15.62 -19.94
N VAL A 676 -19.15 16.24 -19.99
CA VAL A 676 -18.85 17.43 -19.18
C VAL A 676 -18.66 18.61 -20.11
N GLN A 677 -19.64 19.51 -20.11
CA GLN A 677 -19.57 20.79 -20.81
C GLN A 677 -18.64 21.71 -19.99
N MET A 678 -17.62 22.24 -20.66
CA MET A 678 -16.66 23.15 -20.06
C MET A 678 -16.81 24.53 -20.67
N GLU A 679 -16.88 25.56 -19.84
CA GLU A 679 -16.92 26.97 -20.25
C GLU A 679 -15.65 27.68 -19.78
N PRO A 680 -14.71 28.02 -20.68
CA PRO A 680 -13.48 28.70 -20.30
C PRO A 680 -13.71 30.18 -19.94
N SER A 681 -12.99 30.67 -18.93
CA SER A 681 -12.93 32.11 -18.59
C SER A 681 -12.13 32.93 -19.60
N ASP A 682 -11.16 32.29 -20.26
CA ASP A 682 -10.18 32.90 -21.15
C ASP A 682 -10.33 32.39 -22.60
N SER A 683 -9.44 32.80 -23.50
CA SER A 683 -9.49 32.53 -24.95
C SER A 683 -9.21 31.07 -25.37
N TYR A 684 -9.55 30.10 -24.53
CA TYR A 684 -9.52 28.68 -24.88
C TYR A 684 -10.72 28.33 -25.77
N GLU A 685 -10.51 27.46 -26.76
CA GLU A 685 -11.56 27.03 -27.68
C GLU A 685 -11.91 25.56 -27.41
N VAL A 686 -13.14 25.29 -26.95
CA VAL A 686 -13.64 23.91 -26.79
C VAL A 686 -14.01 23.35 -28.16
N LEU A 687 -13.29 22.33 -28.61
CA LEU A 687 -13.43 21.76 -29.96
C LEU A 687 -14.48 20.64 -30.04
N CYS A 688 -14.45 19.70 -29.09
CA CYS A 688 -15.43 18.61 -29.04
C CYS A 688 -15.51 17.94 -27.67
N CYS A 689 -16.64 17.26 -27.41
CA CYS A 689 -16.87 16.42 -26.23
C CYS A 689 -17.21 14.98 -26.67
N ILE A 690 -16.58 14.01 -26.03
CA ILE A 690 -16.79 12.57 -26.26
C ILE A 690 -17.55 12.01 -25.05
N PRO A 691 -18.81 11.57 -25.22
CA PRO A 691 -19.65 11.10 -24.11
C PRO A 691 -19.22 9.73 -23.57
N ALA A 692 -19.39 9.52 -22.27
CA ALA A 692 -19.48 8.18 -21.70
C ALA A 692 -20.84 7.59 -22.10
N PRO A 693 -20.90 6.43 -22.79
CA PRO A 693 -22.16 5.91 -23.30
C PRO A 693 -23.20 5.64 -22.19
N SER A 694 -22.75 5.07 -21.07
CA SER A 694 -23.59 4.69 -19.94
C SER A 694 -22.78 4.60 -18.64
N LEU A 695 -23.35 5.07 -17.53
CA LEU A 695 -22.82 4.96 -16.16
C LEU A 695 -23.85 4.26 -15.24
N PRO A 696 -23.81 2.92 -15.16
CA PRO A 696 -24.57 2.16 -14.17
C PRO A 696 -24.10 2.45 -12.74
N TYR A 697 -24.95 2.11 -11.76
CA TYR A 697 -24.63 2.22 -10.34
C TYR A 697 -23.27 1.57 -10.00
N ASN A 698 -22.39 2.37 -9.39
CA ASN A 698 -21.04 1.98 -8.96
C ASN A 698 -20.15 1.37 -10.07
N GLN A 699 -20.42 1.69 -11.33
CA GLN A 699 -19.56 1.35 -12.46
C GLN A 699 -18.94 2.63 -13.04
N PRO A 700 -17.63 2.86 -12.84
CA PRO A 700 -16.95 4.03 -13.41
C PRO A 700 -16.96 4.00 -14.94
N GLY A 701 -17.10 5.17 -15.54
CA GLY A 701 -16.92 5.37 -16.98
C GLY A 701 -16.24 6.70 -17.26
N ILE A 702 -15.86 6.90 -18.51
CA ILE A 702 -14.95 7.98 -18.91
C ILE A 702 -15.59 8.79 -20.04
N CYS A 703 -15.56 10.10 -19.90
CA CYS A 703 -15.85 11.04 -20.98
C CYS A 703 -14.68 12.02 -21.17
N TYR A 704 -14.61 12.67 -22.33
CA TYR A 704 -13.50 13.56 -22.68
C TYR A 704 -13.98 14.90 -23.24
N THR A 705 -13.22 15.96 -23.00
CA THR A 705 -13.38 17.25 -23.66
C THR A 705 -12.05 17.71 -24.24
N LEU A 706 -12.02 18.01 -25.54
CA LEU A 706 -10.86 18.51 -26.25
C LEU A 706 -10.92 20.03 -26.36
N VAL A 707 -9.84 20.68 -25.95
CA VAL A 707 -9.70 22.14 -25.93
C VAL A 707 -8.43 22.54 -26.66
N ARG A 708 -8.51 23.57 -27.50
CA ARG A 708 -7.34 24.21 -28.15
C ARG A 708 -6.80 25.32 -27.25
N LEU A 709 -5.47 25.39 -27.19
CA LEU A 709 -4.75 26.44 -26.45
C LEU A 709 -4.87 27.81 -27.16
N PRO A 710 -4.83 28.94 -26.43
CA PRO A 710 -4.86 30.27 -27.04
C PRO A 710 -3.70 30.54 -28.02
N ASP A 711 -4.03 30.99 -29.23
CA ASP A 711 -3.05 31.39 -30.26
C ASP A 711 -2.68 32.89 -30.22
N GLU A 712 -3.63 33.74 -29.78
CA GLU A 712 -3.46 35.21 -29.86
C GLU A 712 -2.50 35.76 -28.80
N ASP A 713 -2.53 35.20 -27.58
CA ASP A 713 -1.58 35.51 -26.51
C ASP A 713 -0.93 34.22 -25.98
N PRO A 714 0.30 33.90 -26.42
CA PRO A 714 1.03 32.71 -25.97
C PRO A 714 1.36 32.72 -24.48
N THR A 715 1.27 33.87 -23.80
CA THR A 715 1.55 34.00 -22.37
C THR A 715 0.34 33.70 -21.48
N ALA A 716 -0.87 33.73 -22.05
CA ALA A 716 -2.12 33.40 -21.36
C ALA A 716 -2.32 31.88 -21.23
N VAL A 717 -1.45 31.25 -20.42
CA VAL A 717 -1.44 29.78 -20.21
C VAL A 717 -2.23 29.33 -18.99
N ALA A 718 -2.64 30.25 -18.11
CA ALA A 718 -3.53 29.93 -17.00
C ALA A 718 -4.98 30.17 -17.44
N GLY A 719 -5.92 29.42 -16.88
CA GLY A 719 -7.34 29.64 -17.12
C GLY A 719 -8.23 28.77 -16.25
N THR A 720 -9.45 29.23 -16.02
CA THR A 720 -10.45 28.52 -15.21
C THR A 720 -11.59 28.06 -16.10
N PHE A 721 -12.11 26.86 -15.86
CA PHE A 721 -13.20 26.26 -16.61
C PHE A 721 -14.35 25.94 -15.68
N SER A 722 -15.49 26.57 -15.91
CA SER A 722 -16.72 26.14 -15.25
C SER A 722 -17.23 24.86 -15.91
N CYS A 723 -17.43 23.83 -15.08
CA CYS A 723 -17.71 22.47 -15.53
C CYS A 723 -19.15 22.08 -15.17
N THR A 724 -19.94 21.64 -16.14
CA THR A 724 -21.29 21.12 -15.92
C THR A 724 -21.42 19.75 -16.57
N MET A 725 -21.72 18.73 -15.76
CA MET A 725 -22.00 17.39 -16.24
C MET A 725 -23.41 17.34 -16.81
N LYS A 726 -23.58 16.86 -18.04
CA LYS A 726 -24.87 16.71 -18.73
C LYS A 726 -25.10 15.28 -19.15
N PHE A 727 -26.28 14.75 -18.89
CA PHE A 727 -26.60 13.34 -19.08
C PHE A 727 -28.12 13.12 -19.22
N THR A 728 -28.49 11.97 -19.77
CA THR A 728 -29.88 11.50 -19.77
C THR A 728 -30.07 10.51 -18.64
N VAL A 729 -31.00 10.77 -17.73
CA VAL A 729 -31.36 9.88 -16.60
C VAL A 729 -32.44 8.90 -17.06
N ARG A 730 -32.25 7.63 -16.72
CA ARG A 730 -33.32 6.62 -16.71
C ARG A 730 -33.49 6.09 -15.29
N ASP A 731 -34.70 6.24 -14.76
CA ASP A 731 -35.04 5.69 -13.46
C ASP A 731 -34.95 4.15 -13.50
N CYS A 732 -34.47 3.55 -12.43
CA CYS A 732 -34.25 2.11 -12.28
C CYS A 732 -34.91 1.62 -11.00
N ASP A 733 -35.51 0.44 -11.02
CA ASP A 733 -35.96 -0.20 -9.76
C ASP A 733 -34.73 -0.55 -8.91
N PRO A 734 -34.59 0.00 -7.68
CA PRO A 734 -33.41 -0.20 -6.82
C PRO A 734 -33.11 -1.67 -6.49
N ASN A 735 -34.08 -2.58 -6.64
CA ASN A 735 -33.93 -4.00 -6.35
C ASN A 735 -33.59 -4.84 -7.58
N THR A 736 -34.02 -4.43 -8.78
CA THR A 736 -33.82 -5.21 -10.01
C THR A 736 -32.74 -4.61 -10.92
N GLY A 737 -32.47 -3.31 -10.82
CA GLY A 737 -31.53 -2.58 -11.67
C GLY A 737 -32.00 -2.42 -13.12
N VAL A 738 -33.26 -2.72 -13.42
CA VAL A 738 -33.83 -2.56 -14.78
C VAL A 738 -34.23 -1.10 -14.98
N PRO A 739 -33.73 -0.43 -16.05
CA PRO A 739 -34.11 0.94 -16.37
C PRO A 739 -35.49 1.01 -17.06
N ASP A 740 -36.22 2.09 -16.81
CA ASP A 740 -37.45 2.44 -17.54
C ASP A 740 -37.15 2.80 -19.00
N GLU A 741 -38.14 2.69 -19.89
CA GLU A 741 -37.97 2.99 -21.33
C GLU A 741 -37.81 4.49 -21.61
N ASP A 742 -38.46 5.34 -20.81
CA ASP A 742 -38.40 6.79 -20.93
C ASP A 742 -37.24 7.35 -20.10
N GLY A 743 -36.48 8.29 -20.67
CA GLY A 743 -35.44 9.04 -19.98
C GLY A 743 -35.61 10.55 -20.20
N TYR A 744 -35.09 11.34 -19.27
CA TYR A 744 -35.09 12.81 -19.35
C TYR A 744 -33.67 13.36 -19.20
N ASP A 745 -33.42 14.53 -19.77
CA ASP A 745 -32.12 15.18 -19.67
C ASP A 745 -32.00 15.93 -18.33
N ASP A 746 -30.84 15.82 -17.69
CA ASP A 746 -30.51 16.49 -16.44
C ASP A 746 -29.05 17.00 -16.47
N GLU A 747 -28.74 17.95 -15.59
CA GLU A 747 -27.45 18.60 -15.49
C GLU A 747 -26.99 18.71 -14.04
N TYR A 748 -25.69 18.49 -13.80
CA TYR A 748 -25.08 18.57 -12.47
C TYR A 748 -23.84 19.47 -12.53
N VAL A 749 -23.86 20.56 -11.76
CA VAL A 749 -22.77 21.53 -11.69
C VAL A 749 -21.60 20.94 -10.90
N LEU A 750 -20.40 20.98 -11.48
CA LEU A 750 -19.16 20.49 -10.87
C LEU A 750 -18.36 21.68 -10.32
N GLU A 751 -17.33 21.38 -9.53
CA GLU A 751 -16.34 22.39 -9.13
C GLU A 751 -15.58 22.92 -10.36
N ASP A 752 -15.18 24.20 -10.30
CA ASP A 752 -14.38 24.83 -11.36
C ASP A 752 -13.01 24.14 -11.49
N LEU A 753 -12.56 23.96 -12.72
CA LEU A 753 -11.28 23.32 -13.02
C LEU A 753 -10.26 24.36 -13.49
N GLU A 754 -9.08 24.38 -12.86
CA GLU A 754 -8.00 25.29 -13.21
C GLU A 754 -6.91 24.61 -14.06
N VAL A 755 -6.50 25.30 -15.12
CA VAL A 755 -5.26 25.06 -15.86
C VAL A 755 -4.23 26.08 -15.39
N THR A 756 -3.06 25.60 -15.00
CA THR A 756 -1.98 26.40 -14.43
C THR A 756 -0.71 26.26 -15.26
N VAL A 757 0.25 27.16 -15.07
CA VAL A 757 1.59 27.08 -15.69
C VAL A 757 2.25 25.72 -15.50
N SER A 758 2.05 25.13 -14.32
CA SER A 758 2.59 23.81 -13.98
C SER A 758 2.11 22.71 -14.93
N ASP A 759 0.92 22.83 -15.52
CA ASP A 759 0.37 21.85 -16.47
C ASP A 759 1.12 21.87 -17.81
N HIS A 760 1.72 23.01 -18.17
CA HIS A 760 2.51 23.20 -19.39
C HIS A 760 3.99 22.81 -19.24
N ILE A 761 4.41 22.45 -18.02
CA ILE A 761 5.82 22.18 -17.70
C ILE A 761 5.97 20.78 -17.12
N GLN A 762 6.86 19.98 -17.72
CA GLN A 762 7.25 18.68 -17.21
C GLN A 762 8.52 18.82 -16.35
N LYS A 763 8.51 18.25 -15.14
CA LYS A 763 9.69 18.17 -14.26
C LYS A 763 10.79 17.34 -14.92
N ILE A 764 12.02 17.84 -14.89
CA ILE A 764 13.19 17.09 -15.38
C ILE A 764 14.35 17.19 -14.38
N LEU A 765 14.94 16.06 -14.04
CA LEU A 765 16.13 16.04 -13.18
C LEU A 765 17.36 16.42 -14.01
N LYS A 766 18.01 17.54 -13.66
CA LYS A 766 19.36 17.89 -14.14
C LYS A 766 20.35 17.72 -12.98
N PRO A 767 21.16 16.64 -12.94
CA PRO A 767 22.11 16.38 -11.84
C PRO A 767 23.20 17.45 -11.66
N ASN A 768 23.48 18.20 -12.72
CA ASN A 768 24.41 19.33 -12.76
C ASN A 768 23.70 20.52 -13.40
N PHE A 769 23.13 21.40 -12.57
CA PHE A 769 22.33 22.53 -13.05
C PHE A 769 23.23 23.54 -13.76
N ALA A 770 24.41 23.82 -13.20
CA ALA A 770 25.37 24.74 -13.80
C ALA A 770 25.76 24.33 -15.23
N ALA A 771 26.02 23.04 -15.46
CA ALA A 771 26.36 22.56 -16.79
C ALA A 771 25.19 22.65 -17.77
N ALA A 772 23.96 22.37 -17.32
CA ALA A 772 22.75 22.55 -18.14
C ALA A 772 22.46 24.04 -18.44
N TRP A 773 22.75 24.92 -17.47
CA TRP A 773 22.60 26.37 -17.59
C TRP A 773 23.50 26.97 -18.67
N GLU A 774 24.73 26.45 -18.79
CA GLU A 774 25.65 26.81 -19.87
C GLU A 774 25.25 26.16 -21.21
N GLU A 775 24.73 24.93 -21.21
CA GLU A 775 24.28 24.23 -22.42
C GLU A 775 23.10 24.94 -23.12
N VAL A 776 22.14 25.46 -22.36
CA VAL A 776 21.01 26.23 -22.91
C VAL A 776 21.48 27.55 -23.53
N GLY A 777 22.52 28.17 -22.96
CA GLY A 777 23.03 29.47 -23.39
C GLY A 777 22.15 30.65 -22.94
N ASP A 778 22.59 31.86 -23.24
CA ASP A 778 21.96 33.13 -22.83
C ASP A 778 21.13 33.79 -23.94
N ALA A 779 20.91 33.10 -25.07
CA ALA A 779 20.21 33.62 -26.24
C ALA A 779 18.80 34.14 -25.93
N PHE A 780 18.06 33.45 -25.06
CA PHE A 780 16.79 33.91 -24.50
C PHE A 780 16.85 33.84 -22.97
N GLU A 781 17.60 34.79 -22.39
CA GLU A 781 17.60 35.06 -20.96
C GLU A 781 16.75 36.29 -20.64
N LYS A 782 15.89 36.18 -19.63
CA LYS A 782 15.23 37.33 -19.00
C LYS A 782 15.36 37.26 -17.49
N GLU A 783 15.37 38.43 -16.87
CA GLU A 783 15.47 38.57 -15.43
C GLU A 783 14.50 39.64 -14.92
N GLU A 784 13.72 39.30 -13.90
CA GLU A 784 12.81 40.23 -13.21
C GLU A 784 12.87 40.04 -11.70
N THR A 785 12.46 41.06 -10.95
CA THR A 785 12.45 41.04 -9.47
C THR A 785 11.04 41.23 -8.97
N PHE A 786 10.59 40.33 -8.10
CA PHE A 786 9.27 40.30 -7.51
C PHE A 786 9.34 40.35 -5.97
N ALA A 787 8.27 40.81 -5.33
CA ALA A 787 8.15 40.86 -3.87
C ALA A 787 6.98 39.99 -3.41
N LEU A 788 7.26 38.95 -2.64
CA LEU A 788 6.28 38.07 -2.00
C LEU A 788 5.96 38.62 -0.60
N SER A 789 5.04 39.60 -0.54
CA SER A 789 4.71 40.30 0.71
C SER A 789 3.99 39.44 1.75
N SER A 790 3.26 38.40 1.32
CA SER A 790 2.55 37.47 2.22
C SER A 790 3.46 36.42 2.85
N THR A 791 4.60 36.13 2.23
CA THR A 791 5.49 35.03 2.58
C THR A 791 6.50 35.45 3.65
N LYS A 792 6.53 34.75 4.78
CA LYS A 792 7.33 35.16 5.96
C LYS A 792 8.67 34.44 6.10
N THR A 793 8.85 33.34 5.38
CA THR A 793 10.06 32.54 5.46
C THR A 793 10.57 32.17 4.06
N LEU A 794 11.88 31.98 3.94
CA LEU A 794 12.47 31.50 2.69
C LEU A 794 11.98 30.10 2.33
N GLU A 795 11.72 29.24 3.32
CA GLU A 795 11.24 27.88 3.09
C GLU A 795 9.83 27.87 2.50
N GLU A 796 8.93 28.68 3.03
CA GLU A 796 7.59 28.90 2.46
C GLU A 796 7.68 29.46 1.03
N ALA A 797 8.57 30.42 0.77
CA ALA A 797 8.78 30.96 -0.56
C ALA A 797 9.25 29.89 -1.56
N VAL A 798 10.23 29.08 -1.17
CA VAL A 798 10.76 27.99 -2.01
C VAL A 798 9.66 26.97 -2.34
N ASN A 799 8.89 26.52 -1.34
CA ASN A 799 7.81 25.56 -1.56
C ASN A 799 6.71 26.11 -2.45
N ASN A 800 6.32 27.38 -2.26
CA ASN A 800 5.32 28.03 -3.08
C ASN A 800 5.79 28.15 -4.55
N ILE A 801 7.04 28.56 -4.79
CA ILE A 801 7.60 28.67 -6.15
C ILE A 801 7.69 27.30 -6.83
N ILE A 802 8.15 26.26 -6.13
CA ILE A 802 8.24 24.89 -6.67
C ILE A 802 6.85 24.38 -7.06
N THR A 803 5.86 24.60 -6.20
CA THR A 803 4.47 24.16 -6.43
C THR A 803 3.84 24.92 -7.59
N PHE A 804 4.00 26.25 -7.61
CA PHE A 804 3.43 27.12 -8.63
C PHE A 804 3.99 26.85 -10.03
N LEU A 805 5.32 26.78 -10.18
CA LEU A 805 5.94 26.54 -11.47
C LEU A 805 5.90 25.06 -11.89
N GLY A 806 5.69 24.14 -10.95
CA GLY A 806 5.68 22.70 -11.24
C GLY A 806 7.02 22.15 -11.76
N MET A 807 8.14 22.82 -11.45
CA MET A 807 9.48 22.45 -11.94
C MET A 807 10.26 21.59 -10.93
N GLN A 808 11.34 20.95 -11.39
CA GLN A 808 12.17 20.09 -10.56
C GLN A 808 13.27 20.90 -9.85
N PRO A 809 13.31 20.94 -8.51
CA PRO A 809 14.46 21.48 -7.81
C PRO A 809 15.73 20.70 -8.12
N CYS A 810 16.77 21.43 -8.47
CA CYS A 810 18.10 20.91 -8.78
C CYS A 810 19.07 21.23 -7.65
N GLU A 811 20.12 20.40 -7.51
CA GLU A 811 21.21 20.61 -6.54
C GLU A 811 20.75 20.80 -5.08
N ARG A 812 19.57 20.28 -4.72
CA ARG A 812 18.93 20.40 -3.40
C ARG A 812 18.62 21.82 -2.97
N SER A 813 18.42 22.68 -3.96
CA SER A 813 18.03 24.06 -3.74
C SER A 813 16.60 24.22 -3.20
N ASP A 814 15.85 23.12 -3.03
CA ASP A 814 14.60 23.05 -2.25
C ASP A 814 14.84 23.16 -0.74
N LYS A 815 15.99 22.71 -0.23
CA LYS A 815 16.31 22.76 1.21
C LYS A 815 16.97 24.09 1.57
N VAL A 816 16.27 24.89 2.37
CA VAL A 816 16.80 26.15 2.91
C VAL A 816 17.56 25.87 4.21
N PRO A 817 18.85 26.21 4.32
CA PRO A 817 19.59 26.10 5.58
C PRO A 817 19.02 27.04 6.65
N GLU A 818 18.95 26.58 7.90
CA GLU A 818 18.50 27.39 9.04
C GLU A 818 19.33 28.67 9.19
N ASN A 819 18.68 29.77 9.61
CA ASN A 819 19.29 31.07 9.92
C ASN A 819 19.98 31.80 8.74
N LYS A 820 19.62 31.49 7.49
CA LYS A 820 20.05 32.30 6.33
C LYS A 820 19.01 33.35 5.95
N ASN A 821 19.48 34.55 5.62
CA ASN A 821 18.65 35.64 5.09
C ASN A 821 18.61 35.65 3.55
N SER A 822 19.31 34.75 2.88
CA SER A 822 19.32 34.63 1.43
C SER A 822 19.47 33.19 0.98
N HIS A 823 18.82 32.82 -0.11
CA HIS A 823 18.85 31.48 -0.68
C HIS A 823 18.76 31.51 -2.20
N SER A 824 19.36 30.53 -2.89
CA SER A 824 19.27 30.40 -4.34
C SER A 824 18.54 29.10 -4.68
N LEU A 825 17.41 29.24 -5.36
CA LEU A 825 16.59 28.15 -5.88
C LEU A 825 16.93 27.91 -7.36
N TYR A 826 17.17 26.66 -7.74
CA TYR A 826 17.45 26.23 -9.11
C TYR A 826 16.40 25.22 -9.56
N LEU A 827 15.69 25.52 -10.63
CA LEU A 827 14.59 24.71 -11.12
C LEU A 827 14.82 24.33 -12.59
N ALA A 828 14.60 23.06 -12.90
CA ALA A 828 14.64 22.57 -14.27
C ALA A 828 13.29 21.97 -14.68
N GLY A 829 12.87 22.29 -15.89
CA GLY A 829 11.69 21.75 -16.51
C GLY A 829 11.87 21.69 -18.02
N VAL A 830 10.91 21.07 -18.69
CA VAL A 830 10.72 21.17 -20.12
C VAL A 830 9.34 21.76 -20.34
N TYR A 831 9.23 22.79 -21.17
CA TYR A 831 7.95 23.36 -21.58
C TYR A 831 7.37 22.55 -22.74
N ARG A 832 6.03 22.55 -22.91
CA ARG A 832 5.36 21.90 -24.04
C ARG A 832 6.04 22.24 -25.38
N GLY A 833 6.11 21.27 -26.29
CA GLY A 833 6.93 21.35 -27.51
C GLY A 833 8.39 20.91 -27.34
N GLY A 834 8.82 20.55 -26.13
CA GLY A 834 10.14 19.94 -25.89
C GLY A 834 11.27 20.94 -25.66
N TYR A 835 10.95 22.14 -25.16
CA TYR A 835 11.93 23.21 -24.91
C TYR A 835 12.44 23.16 -23.48
N ASP A 836 13.76 22.93 -23.28
CA ASP A 836 14.39 23.04 -21.97
C ASP A 836 14.12 24.42 -21.35
N LEU A 837 13.74 24.45 -20.09
CA LEU A 837 13.42 25.65 -19.34
C LEU A 837 14.11 25.59 -17.98
N LEU A 838 15.01 26.54 -17.74
CA LEU A 838 15.79 26.62 -16.50
C LEU A 838 15.48 27.93 -15.79
N VAL A 839 15.22 27.85 -14.49
CA VAL A 839 14.95 29.02 -13.65
C VAL A 839 15.94 29.06 -12.50
N ARG A 840 16.55 30.23 -12.29
CA ARG A 840 17.35 30.55 -11.12
C ARG A 840 16.64 31.66 -10.36
N SER A 841 16.17 31.37 -9.15
CA SER A 841 15.55 32.36 -8.27
C SER A 841 16.46 32.66 -7.08
N ARG A 842 16.89 33.91 -6.93
CA ARG A 842 17.63 34.38 -5.75
C ARG A 842 16.65 35.05 -4.80
N LEU A 843 16.51 34.46 -3.63
CA LEU A 843 15.60 34.87 -2.57
C LEU A 843 16.36 35.63 -1.49
N ALA A 844 15.79 36.73 -1.00
CA ALA A 844 16.29 37.48 0.13
C ALA A 844 15.14 37.79 1.11
N LEU A 845 15.35 37.47 2.39
CA LEU A 845 14.39 37.66 3.46
C LEU A 845 14.62 39.00 4.17
N ALA A 846 13.60 39.84 4.16
CA ALA A 846 13.53 41.12 4.86
C ALA A 846 12.12 41.30 5.47
N ASP A 847 11.41 42.39 5.13
CA ASP A 847 9.98 42.58 5.47
C ASP A 847 9.10 41.88 4.42
N GLY A 848 9.20 40.55 4.38
CA GLY A 848 8.74 39.68 3.27
C GLY A 848 9.91 39.07 2.49
N VAL A 849 9.62 38.33 1.42
CA VAL A 849 10.65 37.71 0.57
C VAL A 849 10.74 38.44 -0.77
N THR A 850 11.90 39.00 -1.08
CA THR A 850 12.20 39.51 -2.44
C THR A 850 12.84 38.40 -3.25
N MET A 851 12.38 38.19 -4.49
CA MET A 851 12.91 37.18 -5.39
C MET A 851 13.36 37.80 -6.71
N GLN A 852 14.62 37.56 -7.10
CA GLN A 852 15.13 37.86 -8.43
C GLN A 852 15.11 36.57 -9.24
N VAL A 853 14.29 36.52 -10.28
CA VAL A 853 14.04 35.33 -11.11
C VAL A 853 14.73 35.53 -12.45
N THR A 854 15.77 34.73 -12.72
CA THR A 854 16.42 34.62 -14.03
C THR A 854 15.90 33.36 -14.73
N VAL A 855 15.43 33.47 -15.97
CA VAL A 855 14.89 32.35 -16.76
C VAL A 855 15.66 32.21 -18.06
N ARG A 856 16.02 30.97 -18.43
CA ARG A 856 16.67 30.63 -19.71
C ARG A 856 15.91 29.53 -20.43
N SER A 857 15.78 29.68 -21.74
CA SER A 857 15.33 28.62 -22.65
C SER A 857 15.98 28.79 -24.03
N LYS A 858 15.83 27.77 -24.89
CA LYS A 858 16.21 27.84 -26.31
C LYS A 858 15.18 28.59 -27.16
N GLU A 859 14.02 28.91 -26.59
CA GLU A 859 12.95 29.68 -27.24
C GLU A 859 12.45 30.81 -26.34
N ARG A 860 11.85 31.83 -26.95
CA ARG A 860 11.36 33.01 -26.22
C ARG A 860 10.08 32.73 -25.43
N THR A 861 9.12 32.01 -26.01
CA THR A 861 7.79 31.81 -25.41
C THR A 861 7.83 31.22 -24.00
N PRO A 862 8.61 30.14 -23.70
CA PRO A 862 8.70 29.60 -22.35
C PRO A 862 9.21 30.60 -21.31
N VAL A 863 10.14 31.49 -21.71
CA VAL A 863 10.72 32.52 -20.84
C VAL A 863 9.67 33.58 -20.51
N ASP A 864 8.94 34.03 -21.53
CA ASP A 864 7.89 35.05 -21.40
C ASP A 864 6.72 34.54 -20.54
N VAL A 865 6.32 33.27 -20.72
CA VAL A 865 5.29 32.61 -19.92
C VAL A 865 5.66 32.57 -18.44
N ILE A 866 6.88 32.16 -18.08
CA ILE A 866 7.29 32.07 -16.67
C ILE A 866 7.23 33.44 -15.99
N LEU A 867 7.81 34.46 -16.62
CA LEU A 867 7.86 35.79 -16.01
C LEU A 867 6.47 36.42 -15.93
N ALA A 868 5.66 36.29 -16.98
CA ALA A 868 4.28 36.79 -17.00
C ALA A 868 3.38 36.10 -15.96
N SER A 869 3.66 34.84 -15.63
CA SER A 869 2.86 34.11 -14.64
C SER A 869 3.33 34.34 -13.21
N VAL A 870 4.61 34.67 -13.01
CA VAL A 870 5.17 34.97 -11.69
C VAL A 870 4.82 36.39 -11.25
N GLY A 871 4.75 37.33 -12.20
CA GLY A 871 4.29 38.70 -11.98
C GLY A 871 2.79 38.78 -11.80
#